data_AF-A0AAD9ZAZ4-F1
#
_entry.id   AF-A0AAD9ZAZ4-F1
#
_cell.length_a   1.000
_cell.length_b   1.000
_cell.length_c   1.000
_cell.angle_alpha   90.00
_cell.angle_beta   90.00
_cell.angle_gamma   90.00
#
_symmetry.space_group_name_H-M   'P 1'
#
loop_
_entity.id
_entity.type
_entity.pdbx_description
1 polymer ?
#
loop_
_entity_poly.entity_id
_entity_poly.type
_entity_poly.pdbx_seq_one_letter_code
_entity_poly.pdbx_strand_id
1 'polypeptide(L)'
;MNTPRLRDLVGPCERPSNSSGVFLCSERYLALGCDLGNIARLDEMLVTEIDTSSSLILCTAEVSVTYMNTEAADALINWAAQYNDIRFCLLEQYLPAGAEHPFAQKMIQHFNNLHTPLKSVHVYPQLVDQERRFLDSGWSTTIARSLWDVWNDPAIVSVDQRLALNNMEPFDEWEEFVLFASHYFLLVADRSSLMQDGPRPETPEETPRDGADKPYSGILMARSDAISKSNIRRFGALFPLSPETLGHHGGLGPQSRISSTDVYVFPGKEPMNPPDFAGIGPRMCHTITACDHGSLLAGGRTSPDHALRDCWLLREARWERVDDLPNPLYRHCATQVTLGTENRGILIYGGKTHGSDISDRWLLWRASIGWVQVIANDSELRPRFGAAMASSGLANGILVGGMTGDGTILNEFWEWTLDTEDTIPRIELNKARTSWRGTKHIIGKMGACLTMSPIGLLLIGGVSSSSLAQDGDIICLSRESCDDKPTAEWQWTLVDSRTSGQRPLLVGHTTFASHDFVTVVGGGAVCFSFGTYWNTEIITLSTSNVRGFSAANTDHLKSEPASRKQPVDVSTNQSISAQPVPSHSNNIAIAKVHLKSSKEFEGVLNQRRPVVLNATDLGTCTREWTLDTLKAKIGCDRTVVVHEATDTQMDFQNKNFKYSKKSFSVFADEVAQGSRQYLRSLASENPAEQPADFWVDYPELASDFALPPELEIVRQNMHSSVLRVSGPVNMWLHYDVMANVLCQICGTKRLILYPPSDVSLLSIPPGTSSSSICCFDPDLAQNPSLASAHPFEALLEPGDILFIPPLWLHAASPNDNVSVSVNVFFRDLESGYAPGRDVYGNRDIQAYEKGRKDIEKITKSFDRLPRDMGRFYLERLADELKEKALHYGL
;
A
#
# COMPACT_ATOMS: atom_id res chain seq x y z
N MET A 1 1.23 -8.92 -36.14
CA MET A 1 0.96 -8.81 -34.69
C MET A 1 1.38 -10.12 -34.01
N ASN A 2 2.40 -10.12 -33.14
CA ASN A 2 3.02 -11.37 -32.60
C ASN A 2 2.33 -11.93 -31.35
N THR A 3 1.35 -11.22 -30.80
CA THR A 3 0.59 -11.64 -29.61
C THR A 3 -0.72 -12.30 -30.07
N PRO A 4 -0.89 -13.63 -29.90
CA PRO A 4 -2.08 -14.34 -30.39
C PRO A 4 -3.40 -13.77 -29.87
N ARG A 5 -3.49 -13.50 -28.57
CA ARG A 5 -4.70 -12.92 -27.95
C ARG A 5 -5.15 -11.59 -28.58
N LEU A 6 -4.20 -10.72 -28.95
CA LEU A 6 -4.55 -9.46 -29.62
C LEU A 6 -5.07 -9.73 -31.03
N ARG A 7 -4.41 -10.64 -31.77
CA ARG A 7 -4.84 -11.06 -33.11
C ARG A 7 -6.24 -11.66 -33.11
N ASP A 8 -6.57 -12.45 -32.09
CA ASP A 8 -7.90 -13.06 -31.95
C ASP A 8 -9.01 -12.01 -31.73
N LEU A 9 -8.69 -10.91 -31.03
CA LEU A 9 -9.63 -9.81 -30.77
C LEU A 9 -9.86 -8.92 -31.99
N VAL A 10 -8.79 -8.55 -32.71
CA VAL A 10 -8.87 -7.61 -33.84
C VAL A 10 -9.10 -8.31 -35.18
N GLY A 11 -8.89 -9.62 -35.25
CA GLY A 11 -8.99 -10.43 -36.47
C GLY A 11 -7.71 -10.44 -37.32
N PRO A 12 -7.78 -11.00 -38.54
CA PRO A 12 -6.66 -10.99 -39.49
C PRO A 12 -6.28 -9.55 -39.83
N CYS A 13 -5.03 -9.19 -39.59
CA CYS A 13 -4.54 -7.85 -39.88
C CYS A 13 -3.61 -7.85 -41.08
N GLU A 14 -3.81 -6.88 -41.96
CA GLU A 14 -2.92 -6.63 -43.09
C GLU A 14 -2.15 -5.33 -42.86
N ARG A 15 -0.94 -5.27 -43.40
CA ARG A 15 -0.18 -4.04 -43.53
C ARG A 15 -0.28 -3.59 -44.98
N PRO A 16 -1.05 -2.55 -45.30
CA PRO A 16 -1.22 -2.16 -46.69
C PRO A 16 0.12 -1.70 -47.26
N SER A 17 0.49 -2.22 -48.42
CA SER A 17 1.80 -2.01 -49.03
C SER A 17 2.01 -0.58 -49.58
N ASN A 18 0.94 0.20 -49.75
CA ASN A 18 0.95 1.49 -50.45
C ASN A 18 0.23 2.65 -49.73
N SER A 19 -0.26 2.48 -48.50
CA SER A 19 -0.93 3.56 -47.76
C SER A 19 0.09 4.40 -46.98
N SER A 20 0.17 5.70 -47.27
CA SER A 20 1.00 6.63 -46.49
C SER A 20 0.35 6.83 -45.11
N GLY A 21 0.76 6.05 -44.10
CA GLY A 21 0.39 6.28 -42.69
C GLY A 21 -0.58 5.28 -42.06
N VAL A 22 -1.18 4.33 -42.81
CA VAL A 22 -1.87 3.18 -42.21
C VAL A 22 -0.82 2.13 -41.83
N PHE A 23 -0.70 1.84 -40.54
CA PHE A 23 0.25 0.85 -40.03
C PHE A 23 -0.33 -0.55 -39.95
N LEU A 24 -1.62 -0.63 -39.65
CA LEU A 24 -2.33 -1.90 -39.47
C LEU A 24 -3.82 -1.70 -39.77
N CYS A 25 -4.39 -2.60 -40.56
CA CYS A 25 -5.80 -2.59 -40.91
C CYS A 25 -6.41 -3.99 -40.70
N SER A 26 -7.63 -4.02 -40.16
CA SER A 26 -8.48 -5.19 -39.98
C SER A 26 -9.95 -4.73 -40.03
N GLU A 27 -10.90 -5.67 -40.06
CA GLU A 27 -12.33 -5.35 -40.14
C GLU A 27 -12.82 -4.42 -39.01
N ARG A 28 -12.24 -4.53 -37.80
CA ARG A 28 -12.72 -3.81 -36.59
C ARG A 28 -11.69 -2.86 -35.98
N TYR A 29 -10.49 -2.78 -36.54
CA TYR A 29 -9.41 -2.00 -35.97
C TYR A 29 -8.49 -1.44 -37.06
N LEU A 30 -8.25 -0.14 -36.97
CA LEU A 30 -7.39 0.63 -37.85
C LEU A 30 -6.35 1.39 -37.01
N ALA A 31 -5.07 1.18 -37.31
CA ALA A 31 -3.98 1.93 -36.69
C ALA A 31 -3.40 2.94 -37.69
N LEU A 32 -3.62 4.22 -37.40
CA LEU A 32 -3.13 5.35 -38.17
C LEU A 32 -1.99 6.03 -37.42
N GLY A 33 -0.89 6.30 -38.10
CA GLY A 33 0.17 7.15 -37.55
C GLY A 33 0.07 8.56 -38.11
N CYS A 34 -0.34 9.50 -37.28
CA CYS A 34 -0.47 10.91 -37.63
C CYS A 34 -0.01 11.78 -36.45
N ASP A 35 0.63 12.91 -36.76
CA ASP A 35 0.76 14.01 -35.81
C ASP A 35 -0.60 14.72 -35.73
N LEU A 36 -1.21 14.74 -34.55
CA LEU A 36 -2.52 15.35 -34.33
C LEU A 36 -2.51 16.87 -34.51
N GLY A 37 -1.34 17.52 -34.54
CA GLY A 37 -1.23 18.93 -34.91
C GLY A 37 -1.38 19.18 -36.42
N ASN A 38 -1.26 18.15 -37.26
CA ASN A 38 -1.43 18.26 -38.71
C ASN A 38 -2.85 17.83 -39.12
N ILE A 39 -3.81 18.72 -38.88
CA ILE A 39 -5.23 18.49 -39.12
C ILE A 39 -5.54 18.09 -40.56
N ALA A 40 -4.91 18.75 -41.54
CA ALA A 40 -5.14 18.44 -42.96
C ALA A 40 -4.76 16.99 -43.28
N ARG A 41 -3.65 16.51 -42.70
CA ARG A 41 -3.22 15.13 -42.89
C ARG A 41 -4.11 14.12 -42.17
N LEU A 42 -4.54 14.44 -40.95
CA LEU A 42 -5.44 13.61 -40.18
C LEU A 42 -6.78 13.41 -40.90
N ASP A 43 -7.34 14.49 -41.43
CA ASP A 43 -8.60 14.49 -42.17
C ASP A 43 -8.50 13.66 -43.46
N GLU A 44 -7.46 13.89 -44.26
CA GLU A 44 -7.18 13.13 -45.49
C GLU A 44 -7.13 11.62 -45.19
N MET A 45 -6.40 11.22 -44.13
CA MET A 45 -6.26 9.81 -43.76
C MET A 45 -7.57 9.20 -43.26
N LEU A 46 -8.36 9.93 -42.47
CA LEU A 46 -9.62 9.40 -41.93
C LEU A 46 -10.69 9.25 -43.00
N VAL A 47 -10.90 10.26 -43.85
CA VAL A 47 -11.92 10.22 -44.92
C VAL A 47 -11.57 9.21 -46.01
N THR A 48 -10.28 8.91 -46.21
CA THR A 48 -9.85 7.88 -47.16
C THR A 48 -10.19 6.47 -46.69
N GLU A 49 -10.10 6.21 -45.38
CA GLU A 49 -10.22 4.85 -44.82
C GLU A 49 -11.60 4.58 -44.20
N ILE A 50 -12.34 5.62 -43.81
CA ILE A 50 -13.61 5.52 -43.09
C ILE A 50 -14.65 6.45 -43.75
N ASP A 51 -15.85 5.92 -44.01
CA ASP A 51 -16.99 6.76 -44.38
C ASP A 51 -17.51 7.53 -43.17
N THR A 52 -16.93 8.71 -42.96
CA THR A 52 -17.27 9.59 -41.84
C THR A 52 -18.64 10.25 -41.99
N SER A 53 -19.23 10.24 -43.20
CA SER A 53 -20.52 10.90 -43.47
C SER A 53 -21.73 10.11 -42.95
N SER A 54 -21.58 8.79 -42.79
CA SER A 54 -22.63 7.87 -42.33
C SER A 54 -22.33 7.23 -40.96
N SER A 55 -21.25 7.65 -40.30
CA SER A 55 -20.75 7.07 -39.05
C SER A 55 -21.14 7.88 -37.82
N LEU A 56 -21.41 7.18 -36.71
CA LEU A 56 -21.43 7.76 -35.36
C LEU A 56 -20.02 7.75 -34.81
N ILE A 57 -19.49 8.91 -34.44
CA ILE A 57 -18.09 9.04 -34.04
C ILE A 57 -17.99 9.32 -32.54
N LEU A 58 -17.17 8.52 -31.84
CA LEU A 58 -16.75 8.79 -30.46
C LEU A 58 -15.25 9.05 -30.43
N CYS A 59 -14.87 10.28 -30.13
CA CYS A 59 -13.50 10.65 -29.85
C CYS A 59 -13.21 10.49 -28.36
N THR A 60 -12.08 9.85 -28.03
CA THR A 60 -11.58 9.75 -26.66
C THR A 60 -10.18 10.35 -26.59
N ALA A 61 -10.01 11.41 -25.81
CA ALA A 61 -8.73 12.03 -25.50
C ALA A 61 -8.44 11.85 -24.01
N GLU A 62 -7.77 10.76 -23.67
CA GLU A 62 -7.36 10.44 -22.31
C GLU A 62 -5.93 10.94 -22.08
N VAL A 63 -5.80 12.07 -21.39
CA VAL A 63 -4.52 12.71 -21.02
C VAL A 63 -3.55 12.76 -22.20
N SER A 64 -4.02 13.30 -23.33
CA SER A 64 -3.25 13.32 -24.57
C SER A 64 -3.20 14.71 -25.20
N VAL A 65 -4.34 15.39 -25.29
CA VAL A 65 -4.46 16.73 -25.89
C VAL A 65 -3.79 17.79 -25.01
N THR A 66 -3.76 17.60 -23.69
CA THR A 66 -3.08 18.48 -22.70
C THR A 66 -1.60 18.71 -23.00
N TYR A 67 -0.93 17.75 -23.65
CA TYR A 67 0.50 17.85 -24.01
C TYR A 67 0.75 18.54 -25.35
N MET A 68 -0.28 18.65 -26.19
CA MET A 68 -0.19 19.35 -27.48
C MET A 68 -0.02 20.84 -27.25
N ASN A 69 0.63 21.53 -28.19
CA ASN A 69 0.58 22.99 -28.22
C ASN A 69 -0.90 23.44 -28.22
N THR A 70 -1.25 24.43 -27.40
CA THR A 70 -2.65 24.78 -27.13
C THR A 70 -3.40 25.14 -28.40
N GLU A 71 -2.78 25.91 -29.30
CA GLU A 71 -3.39 26.28 -30.58
C GLU A 71 -3.66 25.07 -31.48
N ALA A 72 -2.73 24.10 -31.51
CA ALA A 72 -2.92 22.85 -32.24
C ALA A 72 -4.02 21.96 -31.62
N ALA A 73 -4.12 21.93 -30.29
CA ALA A 73 -5.18 21.23 -29.58
C ALA A 73 -6.55 21.84 -29.86
N ASP A 74 -6.66 23.17 -29.85
CA ASP A 74 -7.90 23.89 -30.18
C ASP A 74 -8.29 23.67 -31.64
N ALA A 75 -7.31 23.68 -32.55
CA ALA A 75 -7.54 23.33 -33.95
C ALA A 75 -8.09 21.91 -34.13
N LEU A 76 -7.59 20.94 -33.35
CA LEU A 76 -8.10 19.56 -33.35
C LEU A 76 -9.55 19.48 -32.84
N ILE A 77 -9.88 20.18 -31.75
CA ILE A 77 -11.24 20.21 -31.18
C ILE A 77 -12.23 20.87 -32.16
N ASN A 78 -11.82 21.97 -32.79
CA ASN A 78 -12.62 22.66 -33.81
C ASN A 78 -12.77 21.83 -35.10
N TRP A 79 -11.73 21.12 -35.52
CA TRP A 79 -11.81 20.18 -36.63
C TRP A 79 -12.78 19.03 -36.35
N ALA A 80 -12.68 18.41 -35.17
CA ALA A 80 -13.58 17.33 -34.78
C ALA A 80 -15.05 17.81 -34.74
N ALA A 81 -15.27 19.08 -34.37
CA ALA A 81 -16.60 19.66 -34.45
C ALA A 81 -17.16 19.64 -35.88
N GLN A 82 -16.38 19.61 -36.96
CA GLN A 82 -16.95 19.68 -38.32
C GLN A 82 -17.82 18.46 -38.71
N TYR A 83 -17.75 17.36 -37.94
CA TYR A 83 -18.59 16.17 -38.14
C TYR A 83 -20.00 16.35 -37.53
N ASN A 84 -21.01 15.71 -38.12
CA ASN A 84 -22.43 15.97 -37.78
C ASN A 84 -22.96 15.20 -36.57
N ASP A 85 -22.56 13.93 -36.37
CA ASP A 85 -22.99 13.09 -35.27
C ASP A 85 -21.76 12.53 -34.54
N ILE A 86 -21.17 13.41 -33.72
CA ILE A 86 -19.91 13.17 -33.02
C ILE A 86 -20.01 13.50 -31.54
N ARG A 87 -19.34 12.69 -30.74
CA ARG A 87 -19.11 12.92 -29.30
C ARG A 87 -17.62 12.97 -29.02
N PHE A 88 -17.22 13.88 -28.15
CA PHE A 88 -15.85 13.99 -27.68
C PHE A 88 -15.79 13.82 -26.16
N CYS A 89 -15.05 12.82 -25.71
CA CYS A 89 -14.77 12.55 -24.31
C CYS A 89 -13.32 12.92 -24.01
N LEU A 90 -13.14 13.90 -23.13
CA LEU A 90 -11.83 14.42 -22.71
C LEU A 90 -11.61 14.10 -21.23
N LEU A 91 -10.47 13.47 -20.89
CA LEU A 91 -10.03 13.26 -19.50
C LEU A 91 -8.67 13.91 -19.30
N GLU A 92 -8.60 15.04 -18.61
CA GLU A 92 -7.34 15.81 -18.44
C GLU A 92 -7.27 16.51 -17.08
N GLN A 93 -6.13 17.17 -16.82
CA GLN A 93 -5.91 17.94 -15.59
C GLN A 93 -6.46 19.37 -15.70
N TYR A 94 -6.90 19.91 -14.55
CA TYR A 94 -7.27 21.32 -14.40
C TYR A 94 -6.84 21.86 -13.02
N LEU A 95 -7.07 23.15 -12.76
CA LEU A 95 -6.55 23.89 -11.60
C LEU A 95 -7.70 24.50 -10.77
N PRO A 96 -8.52 23.71 -10.08
CA PRO A 96 -9.71 24.20 -9.35
C PRO A 96 -9.39 25.32 -8.36
N ALA A 97 -8.22 25.25 -7.71
CA ALA A 97 -7.75 26.20 -6.72
C ALA A 97 -6.61 27.10 -7.22
N GLY A 98 -6.43 27.19 -8.55
CA GLY A 98 -5.36 27.94 -9.20
C GLY A 98 -4.00 27.24 -9.20
N ALA A 99 -3.06 27.76 -10.00
CA ALA A 99 -1.72 27.19 -10.18
C ALA A 99 -0.86 27.23 -8.90
N GLU A 100 -1.16 28.17 -7.99
CA GLU A 100 -0.44 28.34 -6.72
C GLU A 100 -0.86 27.34 -5.63
N HIS A 101 -1.91 26.55 -5.88
CA HIS A 101 -2.29 25.50 -4.94
C HIS A 101 -1.16 24.45 -4.82
N PRO A 102 -0.75 24.03 -3.61
CA PRO A 102 0.40 23.15 -3.43
C PRO A 102 0.38 21.86 -4.25
N PHE A 103 -0.80 21.22 -4.38
CA PHE A 103 -0.95 20.03 -5.21
C PHE A 103 -0.74 20.35 -6.71
N ALA A 104 -1.33 21.45 -7.19
CA ALA A 104 -1.19 21.90 -8.57
C ALA A 104 0.26 22.22 -8.91
N GLN A 105 0.98 22.92 -8.03
CA GLN A 105 2.40 23.21 -8.22
C GLN A 105 3.23 21.92 -8.35
N LYS A 106 2.98 20.91 -7.52
CA LYS A 106 3.67 19.61 -7.62
C LYS A 106 3.34 18.89 -8.92
N MET A 107 2.08 18.87 -9.31
CA MET A 107 1.63 18.27 -10.57
C MET A 107 2.29 18.94 -11.80
N ILE A 108 2.23 20.27 -11.89
CA ILE A 108 2.83 21.04 -12.99
C ILE A 108 4.35 20.84 -13.01
N GLN A 109 5.01 20.95 -11.85
CA GLN A 109 6.45 20.74 -11.73
C GLN A 109 6.87 19.33 -12.19
N HIS A 110 6.10 18.30 -11.82
CA HIS A 110 6.36 16.92 -12.24
C HIS A 110 6.37 16.77 -13.75
N PHE A 111 5.32 17.24 -14.44
CA PHE A 111 5.22 17.15 -15.89
C PHE A 111 6.26 18.01 -16.62
N ASN A 112 6.63 19.15 -16.06
CA ASN A 112 7.75 19.96 -16.58
C ASN A 112 9.09 19.21 -16.48
N ASN A 113 9.35 18.53 -15.37
CA ASN A 113 10.57 17.74 -15.17
C ASN A 113 10.65 16.52 -16.11
N LEU A 114 9.50 15.99 -16.54
CA LEU A 114 9.42 14.92 -17.54
C LEU A 114 9.54 15.41 -18.99
N HIS A 115 9.68 16.73 -19.21
CA HIS A 115 9.64 17.37 -20.53
C HIS A 115 8.32 17.14 -21.30
N THR A 116 7.22 16.93 -20.57
CA THR A 116 5.86 16.76 -21.11
C THR A 116 4.91 17.75 -20.41
N PRO A 117 5.13 19.07 -20.57
CA PRO A 117 4.36 20.08 -19.84
C PRO A 117 2.88 20.01 -20.17
N LEU A 118 2.03 20.27 -19.17
CA LEU A 118 0.59 20.46 -19.33
C LEU A 118 0.37 21.86 -19.92
N LYS A 119 0.09 21.96 -21.23
CA LYS A 119 0.10 23.25 -21.93
C LYS A 119 -1.25 23.96 -21.87
N SER A 120 -2.34 23.24 -22.16
CA SER A 120 -3.69 23.82 -22.20
C SER A 120 -4.18 24.30 -20.84
N VAL A 121 -3.65 23.75 -19.75
CA VAL A 121 -4.09 24.05 -18.38
C VAL A 121 -3.87 25.52 -17.96
N HIS A 122 -2.92 26.21 -18.59
CA HIS A 122 -2.65 27.62 -18.31
C HIS A 122 -3.61 28.58 -19.02
N VAL A 123 -4.25 28.12 -20.10
CA VAL A 123 -5.24 28.88 -20.88
C VAL A 123 -6.65 28.54 -20.41
N TYR A 124 -6.90 27.28 -20.08
CA TYR A 124 -8.20 26.76 -19.64
C TYR A 124 -8.10 26.12 -18.23
N PRO A 125 -7.84 26.92 -17.18
CA PRO A 125 -7.58 26.41 -15.84
C PRO A 125 -8.82 25.88 -15.11
N GLN A 126 -10.03 26.34 -15.46
CA GLN A 126 -11.28 25.94 -14.81
C GLN A 126 -12.14 25.05 -15.71
N LEU A 127 -13.07 24.30 -15.11
CA LEU A 127 -14.05 23.48 -15.86
C LEU A 127 -14.88 24.33 -16.83
N VAL A 128 -15.33 25.51 -16.40
CA VAL A 128 -16.09 26.45 -17.24
C VAL A 128 -15.29 26.95 -18.45
N ASP A 129 -13.95 27.05 -18.33
CA ASP A 129 -13.10 27.44 -19.44
C ASP A 129 -13.03 26.31 -20.48
N GLN A 130 -12.98 25.05 -20.03
CA GLN A 130 -13.03 23.87 -20.89
C GLN A 130 -14.39 23.72 -21.58
N GLU A 131 -15.50 23.95 -20.87
CA GLU A 131 -16.82 23.93 -21.49
C GLU A 131 -16.95 24.99 -22.59
N ARG A 132 -16.52 26.23 -22.29
CA ARG A 132 -16.48 27.32 -23.28
C ARG A 132 -15.59 27.00 -24.46
N ARG A 133 -14.40 26.43 -24.23
CA ARG A 133 -13.47 26.00 -25.29
C ARG A 133 -14.15 25.12 -26.34
N PHE A 134 -14.99 24.17 -25.92
CA PHE A 134 -15.74 23.33 -26.85
C PHE A 134 -16.93 24.07 -27.47
N LEU A 135 -17.73 24.81 -26.69
CA LEU A 135 -18.88 25.54 -27.21
C LEU A 135 -18.48 26.57 -28.28
N ASP A 136 -17.42 27.33 -28.02
CA ASP A 136 -16.86 28.33 -28.95
C ASP A 136 -16.27 27.67 -30.21
N SER A 137 -15.91 26.39 -30.14
CA SER A 137 -15.45 25.57 -31.27
C SER A 137 -16.61 24.92 -32.06
N GLY A 138 -17.86 25.27 -31.77
CA GLY A 138 -19.04 24.81 -32.52
C GLY A 138 -19.65 23.49 -32.04
N TRP A 139 -19.37 23.08 -30.81
CA TRP A 139 -20.07 21.96 -30.15
C TRP A 139 -21.44 22.42 -29.61
N SER A 140 -22.46 21.55 -29.64
CA SER A 140 -23.83 21.94 -29.27
C SER A 140 -24.09 21.88 -27.77
N THR A 141 -23.56 20.86 -27.11
CA THR A 141 -23.64 20.71 -25.65
C THR A 141 -22.31 20.22 -25.10
N THR A 142 -21.97 20.67 -23.89
CA THR A 142 -20.75 20.27 -23.19
C THR A 142 -21.03 20.18 -21.70
N ILE A 143 -20.52 19.14 -21.04
CA ILE A 143 -20.59 18.98 -19.59
C ILE A 143 -19.21 18.57 -19.10
N ALA A 144 -18.62 19.34 -18.19
CA ALA A 144 -17.36 19.03 -17.52
C ALA A 144 -17.56 18.81 -16.02
N ARG A 145 -17.00 17.73 -15.48
CA ARG A 145 -17.07 17.40 -14.05
C ARG A 145 -15.72 16.90 -13.56
N SER A 146 -15.33 17.28 -12.34
CA SER A 146 -14.14 16.68 -11.73
C SER A 146 -14.36 15.19 -11.47
N LEU A 147 -13.29 14.40 -11.38
CA LEU A 147 -13.42 12.99 -11.00
C LEU A 147 -13.97 12.84 -9.57
N TRP A 148 -13.78 13.83 -8.70
CA TRP A 148 -14.39 13.86 -7.38
C TRP A 148 -15.91 14.06 -7.45
N ASP A 149 -16.39 14.93 -8.35
CA ASP A 149 -17.83 15.09 -8.59
C ASP A 149 -18.44 13.82 -9.19
N VAL A 150 -17.70 13.11 -10.06
CA VAL A 150 -18.11 11.82 -10.61
C VAL A 150 -18.18 10.74 -9.51
N TRP A 151 -17.16 10.67 -8.64
CA TRP A 151 -17.14 9.73 -7.51
C TRP A 151 -18.34 9.92 -6.59
N ASN A 152 -18.71 11.18 -6.29
CA ASN A 152 -19.81 11.48 -5.39
C ASN A 152 -21.20 11.26 -5.99
N ASP A 153 -21.30 11.06 -7.30
CA ASP A 153 -22.59 10.90 -7.99
C ASP A 153 -23.05 9.42 -7.98
N PRO A 154 -24.09 9.07 -7.20
CA PRO A 154 -24.58 7.70 -7.14
C PRO A 154 -25.20 7.21 -8.45
N ALA A 155 -25.56 8.11 -9.39
CA ALA A 155 -26.05 7.73 -10.71
C ALA A 155 -24.92 7.27 -11.64
N ILE A 156 -23.66 7.66 -11.37
CA ILE A 156 -22.48 7.24 -12.13
C ILE A 156 -21.70 6.15 -11.39
N VAL A 157 -21.39 6.39 -10.12
CA VAL A 157 -20.70 5.42 -9.24
C VAL A 157 -21.62 5.12 -8.07
N SER A 158 -22.33 3.99 -8.16
CA SER A 158 -23.28 3.57 -7.14
C SER A 158 -22.61 3.32 -5.77
N VAL A 159 -23.40 3.41 -4.71
CA VAL A 159 -22.95 3.12 -3.33
C VAL A 159 -22.34 1.72 -3.24
N ASP A 160 -22.96 0.72 -3.88
CA ASP A 160 -22.47 -0.66 -3.89
C ASP A 160 -21.12 -0.80 -4.59
N GLN A 161 -20.89 -0.08 -5.69
CA GLN A 161 -19.58 -0.05 -6.35
C GLN A 161 -18.51 0.58 -5.46
N ARG A 162 -18.83 1.69 -4.78
CA ARG A 162 -17.88 2.32 -3.84
C ARG A 162 -17.55 1.39 -2.67
N LEU A 163 -18.55 0.74 -2.09
CA LEU A 163 -18.36 -0.22 -1.01
C LEU A 163 -17.58 -1.45 -1.47
N ALA A 164 -17.79 -1.95 -2.69
CA ALA A 164 -17.04 -3.09 -3.23
C ALA A 164 -15.54 -2.82 -3.33
N LEU A 165 -15.14 -1.57 -3.58
CA LEU A 165 -13.73 -1.17 -3.65
C LEU A 165 -12.99 -1.30 -2.30
N ASN A 166 -13.71 -1.25 -1.17
CA ASN A 166 -13.11 -1.46 0.15
C ASN A 166 -12.49 -2.87 0.31
N ASN A 167 -12.91 -3.84 -0.50
CA ASN A 167 -12.38 -5.20 -0.48
C ASN A 167 -11.14 -5.41 -1.37
N MET A 168 -10.74 -4.39 -2.15
CA MET A 168 -9.61 -4.50 -3.07
C MET A 168 -8.27 -4.34 -2.36
N GLU A 169 -8.15 -3.31 -1.52
CA GLU A 169 -6.97 -3.07 -0.72
C GLU A 169 -7.25 -2.20 0.52
N PRO A 170 -6.38 -2.28 1.54
CA PRO A 170 -6.44 -1.41 2.71
C PRO A 170 -6.16 0.06 2.36
N PHE A 171 -7.17 0.93 2.49
CA PHE A 171 -7.04 2.32 2.07
C PHE A 171 -7.33 3.34 3.19
N ASP A 172 -6.45 4.35 3.31
CA ASP A 172 -6.60 5.46 4.25
C ASP A 172 -5.99 6.80 3.77
N GLU A 173 -5.80 6.95 2.46
CA GLU A 173 -5.24 8.17 1.84
C GLU A 173 -6.35 9.03 1.20
N TRP A 174 -7.49 9.15 1.90
CA TRP A 174 -8.69 9.81 1.38
C TRP A 174 -8.46 11.28 1.00
N GLU A 175 -7.73 12.04 1.80
CA GLU A 175 -7.41 13.43 1.45
C GLU A 175 -6.54 13.51 0.17
N GLU A 176 -5.63 12.56 -0.05
CA GLU A 176 -4.82 12.47 -1.29
C GLU A 176 -5.70 12.15 -2.49
N PHE A 177 -6.64 11.20 -2.33
CA PHE A 177 -7.57 10.83 -3.39
C PHE A 177 -8.49 11.98 -3.77
N VAL A 178 -9.05 12.71 -2.79
CA VAL A 178 -9.87 13.90 -3.08
C VAL A 178 -9.06 14.98 -3.77
N LEU A 179 -7.81 15.23 -3.33
CA LEU A 179 -6.93 16.17 -4.00
C LEU A 179 -6.66 15.76 -5.46
N PHE A 180 -6.32 14.50 -5.70
CA PHE A 180 -6.10 13.97 -7.05
C PHE A 180 -7.36 14.06 -7.92
N ALA A 181 -8.47 13.52 -7.45
CA ALA A 181 -9.72 13.46 -8.19
C ALA A 181 -10.34 14.85 -8.44
N SER A 182 -9.99 15.84 -7.61
CA SER A 182 -10.35 17.24 -7.83
C SER A 182 -9.47 17.95 -8.86
N HIS A 183 -8.30 17.43 -9.25
CA HIS A 183 -7.44 18.06 -10.27
C HIS A 183 -7.51 17.36 -11.63
N TYR A 184 -8.38 16.37 -11.77
CA TYR A 184 -8.71 15.72 -13.04
C TYR A 184 -10.19 15.89 -13.32
N PHE A 185 -10.55 16.03 -14.60
CA PHE A 185 -11.93 16.20 -15.01
C PHE A 185 -12.26 15.34 -16.23
N LEU A 186 -13.51 14.88 -16.28
CA LEU A 186 -14.12 14.29 -17.45
C LEU A 186 -15.03 15.33 -18.11
N LEU A 187 -14.82 15.58 -19.39
CA LEU A 187 -15.70 16.40 -20.23
C LEU A 187 -16.30 15.55 -21.33
N VAL A 188 -17.61 15.70 -21.52
CA VAL A 188 -18.36 15.12 -22.64
C VAL A 188 -18.96 16.25 -23.44
N ALA A 189 -18.53 16.39 -24.69
CA ALA A 189 -19.11 17.30 -25.66
C ALA A 189 -19.86 16.52 -26.74
N ASP A 190 -21.04 16.99 -27.11
CA ASP A 190 -21.90 16.36 -28.11
C ASP A 190 -22.27 17.36 -29.19
N ARG A 191 -22.15 16.90 -30.43
CA ARG A 191 -22.67 17.56 -31.62
C ARG A 191 -23.47 16.51 -32.36
N SER A 192 -24.75 16.41 -32.02
CA SER A 192 -25.74 15.59 -32.72
C SER A 192 -26.97 16.44 -33.04
N SER A 193 -27.60 16.14 -34.16
CA SER A 193 -28.84 16.79 -34.58
C SER A 193 -30.09 16.30 -33.82
N LEU A 194 -29.96 15.20 -33.07
CA LEU A 194 -31.07 14.44 -32.46
C LEU A 194 -31.40 14.83 -31.01
N MET A 195 -30.52 15.56 -30.32
CA MET A 195 -30.65 15.85 -28.88
C MET A 195 -31.05 17.30 -28.59
N GLN A 196 -32.08 17.83 -29.26
CA GLN A 196 -32.68 19.13 -28.88
C GLN A 196 -33.63 19.02 -27.66
N ASP A 197 -34.13 17.84 -27.29
CA ASP A 197 -35.21 17.67 -26.30
C ASP A 197 -34.95 16.59 -25.21
N GLY A 198 -33.68 16.32 -24.86
CA GLY A 198 -33.35 15.53 -23.67
C GLY A 198 -33.43 16.37 -22.39
N PRO A 199 -33.82 15.82 -21.22
CA PRO A 199 -33.73 16.55 -19.97
C PRO A 199 -32.27 16.98 -19.80
N ARG A 200 -32.01 18.29 -19.74
CA ARG A 200 -30.71 18.80 -19.32
C ARG A 200 -30.41 18.13 -17.99
N PRO A 201 -29.30 17.38 -17.83
CA PRO A 201 -28.86 17.01 -16.50
C PRO A 201 -28.80 18.31 -15.70
N GLU A 202 -29.50 18.34 -14.57
CA GLU A 202 -29.47 19.50 -13.70
C GLU A 202 -28.00 19.86 -13.52
N THR A 203 -27.62 21.06 -13.97
CA THR A 203 -26.33 21.62 -13.62
C THR A 203 -26.23 21.48 -12.11
N PRO A 204 -25.18 20.84 -11.57
CA PRO A 204 -24.92 20.91 -10.14
C PRO A 204 -25.06 22.38 -9.75
N GLU A 205 -25.82 22.68 -8.69
CA GLU A 205 -26.03 24.05 -8.19
C GLU A 205 -24.77 24.87 -8.42
N GLU A 206 -24.87 25.94 -9.21
CA GLU A 206 -23.74 26.79 -9.57
C GLU A 206 -22.87 26.95 -8.31
N THR A 207 -21.64 26.43 -8.34
CA THR A 207 -20.62 26.87 -7.37
C THR A 207 -20.67 28.39 -7.44
N PRO A 208 -20.94 29.08 -6.31
CA PRO A 208 -21.19 30.51 -6.33
C PRO A 208 -20.09 31.17 -7.16
N ARG A 209 -20.48 31.90 -8.22
CA ARG A 209 -19.53 32.72 -8.98
C ARG A 209 -18.71 33.51 -7.96
N ASP A 210 -17.39 33.51 -8.11
CA ASP A 210 -16.39 34.18 -7.25
C ASP A 210 -16.54 35.72 -7.18
N GLY A 211 -17.73 36.27 -7.43
CA GLY A 211 -18.08 37.69 -7.37
C GLY A 211 -19.10 38.06 -6.30
N ALA A 212 -19.51 37.14 -5.41
CA ALA A 212 -20.21 37.52 -4.17
C ALA A 212 -19.17 37.87 -3.09
N ASP A 213 -19.29 39.03 -2.44
CA ASP A 213 -18.44 39.43 -1.32
C ASP A 213 -18.44 38.33 -0.24
N LYS A 214 -17.40 37.49 -0.22
CA LYS A 214 -17.22 36.47 0.81
C LYS A 214 -16.95 37.20 2.13
N PRO A 215 -17.64 36.86 3.25
CA PRO A 215 -17.41 37.54 4.50
C PRO A 215 -16.07 37.10 5.09
N TYR A 216 -15.10 38.01 5.19
CA TYR A 216 -13.82 37.76 5.85
C TYR A 216 -13.87 38.16 7.32
N SER A 217 -13.26 37.32 8.15
CA SER A 217 -13.04 37.61 9.57
C SER A 217 -11.91 38.64 9.75
N GLY A 218 -11.86 39.27 10.92
CA GLY A 218 -10.71 40.09 11.34
C GLY A 218 -9.52 39.28 11.88
N ILE A 219 -9.49 37.95 11.66
CA ILE A 219 -8.42 37.09 12.13
C ILE A 219 -7.23 37.21 11.17
N LEU A 220 -6.07 37.50 11.75
CA LEU A 220 -4.79 37.61 11.08
C LEU A 220 -4.08 36.26 11.07
N MET A 221 -3.35 35.99 9.98
CA MET A 221 -2.48 34.83 9.84
C MET A 221 -1.01 35.26 9.83
N ALA A 222 -0.24 34.80 10.82
CA ALA A 222 1.20 34.98 10.90
C ALA A 222 1.92 33.64 10.72
N ARG A 223 3.16 33.68 10.22
CA ARG A 223 3.98 32.50 9.93
C ARG A 223 5.33 32.60 10.64
N SER A 224 5.82 31.46 11.12
CA SER A 224 7.19 31.34 11.64
C SER A 224 8.20 31.22 10.51
N ASP A 225 9.49 31.28 10.86
CA ASP A 225 10.55 30.78 9.98
C ASP A 225 10.35 29.28 9.68
N ALA A 226 10.99 28.83 8.59
CA ALA A 226 10.91 27.44 8.16
C ALA A 226 11.48 26.49 9.23
N ILE A 227 10.68 25.49 9.60
CA ILE A 227 11.01 24.39 10.48
C ILE A 227 12.00 23.45 9.77
N SER A 228 12.94 22.87 10.53
CA SER A 228 13.86 21.85 10.01
C SER A 228 13.14 20.69 9.33
N LYS A 229 13.76 20.15 8.27
CA LYS A 229 13.27 18.93 7.56
C LYS A 229 13.19 17.69 8.46
N SER A 230 13.86 17.68 9.61
CA SER A 230 13.76 16.61 10.61
C SER A 230 12.46 16.66 11.43
N ASN A 231 11.79 17.82 11.47
CA ASN A 231 10.66 18.10 12.37
C ASN A 231 9.34 18.32 11.60
N ILE A 232 9.31 17.96 10.31
CA ILE A 232 8.09 17.99 9.50
C ILE A 232 7.38 16.64 9.58
N ARG A 233 6.07 16.68 9.81
CA ARG A 233 5.23 15.49 9.93
C ARG A 233 3.77 15.83 9.65
N ARG A 234 2.97 14.79 9.39
CA ARG A 234 1.52 14.86 9.22
C ARG A 234 0.84 13.71 9.94
N PHE A 235 -0.43 13.88 10.32
CA PHE A 235 -1.22 12.92 11.09
C PHE A 235 -0.62 12.56 12.47
N GLY A 236 0.18 13.48 13.03
CA GLY A 236 0.60 13.47 14.43
C GLY A 236 -0.39 14.21 15.32
N ALA A 237 -0.13 14.23 16.63
CA ALA A 237 -0.98 14.92 17.60
C ALA A 237 -0.18 15.96 18.40
N LEU A 238 -0.72 17.17 18.48
CA LEU A 238 -0.17 18.29 19.27
C LEU A 238 -0.81 18.32 20.66
N PHE A 239 -0.01 18.53 21.69
CA PHE A 239 -0.48 18.54 23.08
C PHE A 239 0.38 19.45 23.96
N PRO A 240 -0.16 19.97 25.08
CA PRO A 240 0.60 20.82 25.98
C PRO A 240 1.57 20.00 26.84
N LEU A 241 2.84 20.40 26.88
CA LEU A 241 3.85 19.90 27.83
C LEU A 241 3.91 20.79 29.07
N SER A 242 3.72 22.10 28.87
CA SER A 242 3.60 23.13 29.90
C SER A 242 2.73 24.27 29.34
N PRO A 243 2.38 25.29 30.14
CA PRO A 243 1.70 26.48 29.61
C PRO A 243 2.47 27.21 28.50
N GLU A 244 3.79 26.97 28.37
CA GLU A 244 4.69 27.68 27.46
C GLU A 244 5.35 26.76 26.43
N THR A 245 4.99 25.47 26.39
CA THR A 245 5.64 24.46 25.55
C THR A 245 4.64 23.42 25.05
N LEU A 246 4.73 23.09 23.76
CA LEU A 246 3.92 22.06 23.11
C LEU A 246 4.79 20.89 22.63
N GLY A 247 4.24 19.69 22.70
CA GLY A 247 4.80 18.48 22.08
C GLY A 247 3.97 18.08 20.86
N HIS A 248 4.62 17.66 19.78
CA HIS A 248 3.97 17.07 18.60
C HIS A 248 4.50 15.65 18.41
N HIS A 249 3.67 14.67 18.76
CA HIS A 249 4.06 13.27 18.81
C HIS A 249 3.53 12.45 17.63
N GLY A 250 4.31 11.45 17.26
CA GLY A 250 3.94 10.45 16.26
C GLY A 250 3.73 11.03 14.86
N GLY A 251 2.87 10.40 14.06
CA GLY A 251 2.57 10.79 12.69
C GLY A 251 3.49 10.16 11.65
N LEU A 252 3.37 10.65 10.42
CA LEU A 252 4.17 10.27 9.26
C LEU A 252 5.16 11.39 8.95
N GLY A 253 6.46 11.09 9.09
CA GLY A 253 7.55 11.97 8.68
C GLY A 253 7.99 11.71 7.23
N PRO A 254 9.11 12.31 6.78
CA PRO A 254 9.57 12.22 5.39
C PRO A 254 9.91 10.80 4.90
N GLN A 255 10.28 9.90 5.81
CA GLN A 255 10.75 8.55 5.47
C GLN A 255 9.77 7.46 5.92
N SER A 256 9.20 7.61 7.11
CA SER A 256 8.34 6.58 7.71
C SER A 256 7.48 7.18 8.83
N ARG A 257 6.59 6.35 9.38
CA ARG A 257 5.92 6.69 10.64
C ARG A 257 6.95 6.79 11.75
N ILE A 258 6.78 7.75 12.63
CA ILE A 258 7.72 8.07 13.70
C ILE A 258 7.06 7.94 15.06
N SER A 259 7.86 7.73 16.10
CA SER A 259 7.48 7.77 17.51
C SER A 259 8.15 8.92 18.26
N SER A 260 8.86 9.80 17.55
CA SER A 260 9.51 10.96 18.15
C SER A 260 8.50 12.05 18.50
N THR A 261 8.91 12.96 19.39
CA THR A 261 8.15 14.15 19.76
C THR A 261 8.97 15.39 19.48
N ASP A 262 8.45 16.28 18.64
CA ASP A 262 9.03 17.61 18.43
C ASP A 262 8.51 18.57 19.49
N VAL A 263 9.36 19.50 19.94
CA VAL A 263 9.02 20.47 20.97
C VAL A 263 8.93 21.87 20.35
N TYR A 264 7.82 22.55 20.62
CA TYR A 264 7.57 23.93 20.21
C TYR A 264 7.45 24.81 21.45
N VAL A 265 8.09 25.98 21.43
CA VAL A 265 8.29 26.82 22.61
C VAL A 265 7.79 28.22 22.34
N PHE A 266 7.20 28.83 23.37
CA PHE A 266 6.75 30.21 23.27
C PHE A 266 7.96 31.17 23.17
N PRO A 267 7.90 32.26 22.39
CA PRO A 267 9.05 33.15 22.19
C PRO A 267 9.64 33.67 23.51
N GLY A 268 10.97 33.55 23.64
CA GLY A 268 11.72 34.00 24.83
C GLY A 268 11.69 33.03 26.01
N LYS A 269 11.19 31.80 25.82
CA LYS A 269 11.18 30.73 26.84
C LYS A 269 12.16 29.62 26.48
N GLU A 270 12.58 28.88 27.50
CA GLU A 270 13.53 27.77 27.35
C GLU A 270 12.80 26.48 26.95
N PRO A 271 13.35 25.70 26.01
CA PRO A 271 12.80 24.38 25.66
C PRO A 271 12.89 23.40 26.82
N MET A 272 11.82 22.61 26.97
CA MET A 272 11.82 21.44 27.83
C MET A 272 12.25 20.19 27.07
N ASN A 273 12.83 19.22 27.79
CA ASN A 273 13.06 17.89 27.23
C ASN A 273 11.71 17.24 26.87
N PRO A 274 11.59 16.61 25.69
CA PRO A 274 10.40 15.84 25.38
C PRO A 274 10.26 14.69 26.40
N PRO A 275 9.03 14.33 26.81
CA PRO A 275 8.78 13.16 27.64
C PRO A 275 9.40 11.90 27.04
N ASP A 276 9.74 10.91 27.87
CA ASP A 276 10.23 9.62 27.36
C ASP A 276 9.05 8.81 26.81
N PHE A 277 9.06 8.56 25.49
CA PHE A 277 8.07 7.74 24.79
C PHE A 277 8.56 6.29 24.57
N ALA A 278 9.59 5.84 25.30
CA ALA A 278 10.03 4.46 25.28
C ALA A 278 8.85 3.51 25.54
N GLY A 279 8.54 2.66 24.55
CA GLY A 279 7.41 1.72 24.59
C GLY A 279 6.20 2.12 23.74
N ILE A 280 6.08 3.39 23.34
CA ILE A 280 5.03 3.84 22.41
C ILE A 280 5.56 3.69 20.98
N GLY A 281 5.07 2.67 20.27
CA GLY A 281 5.47 2.40 18.88
C GLY A 281 5.06 3.48 17.87
N PRO A 282 5.74 3.57 16.70
CA PRO A 282 5.42 4.53 15.64
C PRO A 282 3.98 4.37 15.12
N ARG A 283 3.22 5.47 15.12
CA ARG A 283 1.78 5.47 14.81
C ARG A 283 1.35 6.79 14.19
N MET A 284 0.19 6.80 13.53
CA MET A 284 -0.44 8.01 12.98
C MET A 284 -1.96 7.95 13.18
N CYS A 285 -2.64 9.09 13.00
CA CYS A 285 -4.10 9.21 13.15
C CYS A 285 -4.62 8.81 14.54
N HIS A 286 -3.80 9.01 15.57
CA HIS A 286 -4.16 8.91 16.99
C HIS A 286 -4.53 10.31 17.50
N THR A 287 -5.17 10.38 18.67
CA THR A 287 -5.39 11.66 19.37
C THR A 287 -4.53 11.73 20.61
N ILE A 288 -4.07 12.93 20.96
CA ILE A 288 -3.57 13.26 22.30
C ILE A 288 -4.39 14.42 22.83
N THR A 289 -5.10 14.21 23.94
CA THR A 289 -6.03 15.19 24.50
C THR A 289 -5.66 15.54 25.92
N ALA A 290 -5.55 16.83 26.21
CA ALA A 290 -5.24 17.33 27.54
C ALA A 290 -6.36 16.99 28.56
N CYS A 291 -5.97 16.78 29.82
CA CYS A 291 -6.85 16.54 30.95
C CYS A 291 -6.19 17.09 32.24
N ASP A 292 -6.89 17.02 33.39
CA ASP A 292 -6.46 17.67 34.66
C ASP A 292 -5.04 17.31 35.11
N HIS A 293 -4.59 16.09 34.83
CA HIS A 293 -3.31 15.57 35.30
C HIS A 293 -2.35 15.21 34.16
N GLY A 294 -2.57 15.78 32.96
CA GLY A 294 -1.65 15.68 31.83
C GLY A 294 -2.35 15.47 30.50
N SER A 295 -1.95 14.47 29.70
CA SER A 295 -2.50 14.24 28.37
C SER A 295 -2.68 12.76 28.05
N LEU A 296 -3.83 12.37 27.50
CA LEU A 296 -4.13 10.99 27.12
C LEU A 296 -3.90 10.80 25.62
N LEU A 297 -3.01 9.87 25.26
CA LEU A 297 -2.88 9.30 23.92
C LEU A 297 -3.88 8.15 23.76
N ALA A 298 -4.66 8.14 22.68
CA ALA A 298 -5.59 7.07 22.37
C ALA A 298 -5.42 6.54 20.93
N GLY A 299 -5.22 5.22 20.82
CA GLY A 299 -5.28 4.47 19.57
C GLY A 299 -4.26 4.91 18.50
N GLY A 300 -4.76 5.06 17.27
CA GLY A 300 -3.98 5.31 16.06
C GLY A 300 -3.84 4.05 15.22
N ARG A 301 -2.96 4.08 14.22
CA ARG A 301 -2.67 2.92 13.38
C ARG A 301 -1.22 2.82 12.96
N THR A 302 -0.79 1.60 12.63
CA THR A 302 0.48 1.34 11.94
C THR A 302 0.25 1.13 10.44
N SER A 303 -0.78 0.43 10.01
CA SER A 303 -1.26 0.37 8.61
C SER A 303 -2.77 0.58 8.57
N PRO A 304 -3.39 0.84 7.41
CA PRO A 304 -4.85 0.97 7.34
C PRO A 304 -5.63 -0.23 7.93
N ASP A 305 -5.07 -1.44 7.91
CA ASP A 305 -5.67 -2.63 8.55
C ASP A 305 -5.29 -2.82 10.01
N HIS A 306 -4.24 -2.15 10.47
CA HIS A 306 -3.67 -2.40 11.80
C HIS A 306 -3.89 -1.19 12.70
N ALA A 307 -5.15 -1.03 13.10
CA ALA A 307 -5.57 -0.08 14.11
C ALA A 307 -5.08 -0.51 15.51
N LEU A 308 -4.83 0.48 16.35
CA LEU A 308 -4.31 0.33 17.70
C LEU A 308 -5.41 0.66 18.71
N ARG A 309 -5.40 -0.06 19.83
CA ARG A 309 -6.32 0.17 20.95
C ARG A 309 -5.63 0.69 22.21
N ASP A 310 -4.30 0.69 22.23
CA ASP A 310 -3.54 1.04 23.43
C ASP A 310 -3.68 2.53 23.75
N CYS A 311 -3.80 2.82 25.04
CA CYS A 311 -3.90 4.17 25.57
C CYS A 311 -2.78 4.44 26.58
N TRP A 312 -2.30 5.68 26.57
CA TRP A 312 -1.20 6.11 27.43
C TRP A 312 -1.51 7.47 28.02
N LEU A 313 -1.24 7.65 29.30
CA LEU A 313 -1.46 8.90 30.01
C LEU A 313 -0.11 9.51 30.39
N LEU A 314 0.12 10.74 29.98
CA LEU A 314 1.27 11.53 30.38
C LEU A 314 1.02 12.11 31.77
N ARG A 315 1.84 11.75 32.76
CA ARG A 315 1.87 12.36 34.11
C ARG A 315 3.31 12.70 34.47
N GLU A 316 3.55 13.90 34.99
CA GLU A 316 4.89 14.32 35.46
C GLU A 316 6.03 14.04 34.45
N ALA A 317 5.77 14.31 33.16
CA ALA A 317 6.67 14.04 32.04
C ALA A 317 7.00 12.55 31.76
N ARG A 318 6.18 11.61 32.25
CA ARG A 318 6.28 10.16 31.97
C ARG A 318 4.98 9.62 31.39
N TRP A 319 5.10 8.71 30.43
CA TRP A 319 3.95 8.00 29.87
C TRP A 319 3.68 6.71 30.64
N GLU A 320 2.43 6.56 31.06
CA GLU A 320 1.94 5.37 31.76
C GLU A 320 0.85 4.72 30.93
N ARG A 321 0.93 3.40 30.74
CA ARG A 321 -0.13 2.67 30.04
C ARG A 321 -1.39 2.64 30.90
N VAL A 322 -2.54 2.96 30.31
CA VAL A 322 -3.85 2.96 30.97
C VAL A 322 -4.81 2.01 30.24
N ASP A 323 -6.10 2.05 30.56
CA ASP A 323 -7.12 1.20 29.95
C ASP A 323 -7.13 1.33 28.43
N ASP A 324 -6.99 0.18 27.74
CA ASP A 324 -7.13 0.12 26.28
C ASP A 324 -8.56 0.54 25.87
N LEU A 325 -8.68 1.12 24.68
CA LEU A 325 -9.97 1.33 24.03
C LEU A 325 -10.70 -0.02 23.90
N PRO A 326 -12.04 -0.06 24.07
CA PRO A 326 -12.82 -1.29 23.89
C PRO A 326 -12.64 -1.95 22.52
N ASN A 327 -12.44 -1.13 21.48
CA ASN A 327 -12.07 -1.54 20.13
C ASN A 327 -10.90 -0.67 19.65
N PRO A 328 -10.01 -1.19 18.80
CA PRO A 328 -8.97 -0.36 18.19
C PRO A 328 -9.59 0.75 17.34
N LEU A 329 -9.00 1.95 17.38
CA LEU A 329 -9.53 3.12 16.65
C LEU A 329 -8.42 3.98 16.08
N TYR A 330 -8.64 4.49 14.87
CA TYR A 330 -7.83 5.56 14.28
C TYR A 330 -8.72 6.53 13.47
N ARG A 331 -8.27 7.76 13.25
CA ARG A 331 -9.09 8.86 12.68
C ARG A 331 -10.40 9.12 13.46
N HIS A 332 -10.43 8.74 14.72
CA HIS A 332 -11.48 9.18 15.66
C HIS A 332 -11.21 10.63 16.06
N CYS A 333 -12.24 11.34 16.49
CA CYS A 333 -12.09 12.66 17.09
C CYS A 333 -12.14 12.54 18.61
N ALA A 334 -11.44 13.45 19.30
CA ALA A 334 -11.37 13.47 20.75
C ALA A 334 -11.45 14.91 21.26
N THR A 335 -12.15 15.13 22.38
CA THR A 335 -12.21 16.43 23.04
C THR A 335 -12.29 16.29 24.55
N GLN A 336 -11.76 17.27 25.28
CA GLN A 336 -11.90 17.34 26.73
C GLN A 336 -13.29 17.87 27.08
N VAL A 337 -13.94 17.26 28.07
CA VAL A 337 -15.23 17.71 28.61
C VAL A 337 -15.12 17.94 30.11
N THR A 338 -15.83 18.95 30.62
CA THR A 338 -15.95 19.21 32.06
C THR A 338 -17.31 18.70 32.54
N LEU A 339 -17.30 17.80 33.52
CA LEU A 339 -18.45 17.13 34.12
C LEU A 339 -18.68 17.69 35.53
N GLY A 340 -19.74 18.48 35.71
CA GLY A 340 -19.99 19.18 36.97
C GLY A 340 -18.96 20.28 37.26
N THR A 341 -18.59 20.48 38.53
CA THR A 341 -17.76 21.64 38.92
C THR A 341 -16.26 21.45 38.67
N GLU A 342 -15.71 20.23 38.72
CA GLU A 342 -14.26 20.00 38.59
C GLU A 342 -13.84 18.67 37.92
N ASN A 343 -14.74 17.75 37.57
CA ASN A 343 -14.30 16.47 36.99
C ASN A 343 -14.11 16.59 35.48
N ARG A 344 -12.89 16.40 34.96
CA ARG A 344 -12.69 16.35 33.50
C ARG A 344 -12.61 14.93 32.95
N GLY A 345 -13.14 14.76 31.75
CA GLY A 345 -13.09 13.52 30.99
C GLY A 345 -12.70 13.76 29.55
N ILE A 346 -12.45 12.68 28.81
CA ILE A 346 -12.13 12.72 27.39
C ILE A 346 -13.21 11.98 26.64
N LEU A 347 -13.90 12.70 25.76
CA LEU A 347 -14.95 12.17 24.90
C LEU A 347 -14.35 11.85 23.53
N ILE A 348 -14.54 10.61 23.06
CA ILE A 348 -14.16 10.14 21.73
C ILE A 348 -15.39 9.72 20.95
N TYR A 349 -15.39 10.02 19.65
CA TYR A 349 -16.41 9.56 18.71
C TYR A 349 -15.81 9.09 17.38
N GLY A 350 -16.45 8.08 16.81
CA GLY A 350 -16.22 7.65 15.43
C GLY A 350 -14.87 6.96 15.23
N GLY A 351 -14.37 7.05 14.00
CA GLY A 351 -13.09 6.49 13.58
C GLY A 351 -13.20 5.10 12.97
N LYS A 352 -12.11 4.65 12.34
CA LYS A 352 -11.99 3.34 11.72
C LYS A 352 -11.45 2.32 12.71
N THR A 353 -11.95 1.09 12.66
CA THR A 353 -11.57 0.01 13.59
C THR A 353 -10.70 -1.05 12.93
N HIS A 354 -11.12 -1.58 11.78
CA HIS A 354 -10.36 -2.54 10.99
C HIS A 354 -10.80 -2.44 9.52
N GLY A 355 -9.86 -2.38 8.57
CA GLY A 355 -10.20 -2.28 7.15
C GLY A 355 -11.11 -1.08 6.85
N SER A 356 -12.33 -1.33 6.38
CA SER A 356 -13.36 -0.30 6.11
C SER A 356 -14.38 -0.08 7.23
N ASP A 357 -14.30 -0.82 8.34
CA ASP A 357 -15.28 -0.74 9.42
C ASP A 357 -15.15 0.58 10.20
N ILE A 358 -16.29 1.22 10.43
CA ILE A 358 -16.39 2.52 11.10
C ILE A 358 -17.16 2.36 12.40
N SER A 359 -16.57 2.87 13.49
CA SER A 359 -17.23 2.95 14.78
C SER A 359 -18.31 4.03 14.78
N ASP A 360 -19.44 3.73 15.38
CA ASP A 360 -20.53 4.66 15.71
C ASP A 360 -20.57 4.99 17.21
N ARG A 361 -19.59 4.50 17.97
CA ARG A 361 -19.61 4.55 19.43
C ARG A 361 -19.09 5.88 19.95
N TRP A 362 -19.77 6.37 20.98
CA TRP A 362 -19.30 7.42 21.86
C TRP A 362 -18.65 6.79 23.09
N LEU A 363 -17.44 7.22 23.41
CA LEU A 363 -16.66 6.70 24.53
C LEU A 363 -16.20 7.86 25.42
N LEU A 364 -16.43 7.74 26.72
CA LEU A 364 -15.97 8.70 27.72
C LEU A 364 -14.91 8.04 28.60
N TRP A 365 -13.70 8.59 28.61
CA TRP A 365 -12.66 8.17 29.55
C TRP A 365 -12.61 9.10 30.75
N ARG A 366 -12.48 8.52 31.94
CA ARG A 366 -12.21 9.23 33.20
C ARG A 366 -11.08 8.53 33.93
N ALA A 367 -10.13 9.27 34.47
CA ALA A 367 -8.95 8.69 35.14
C ALA A 367 -9.29 7.75 36.30
N SER A 368 -10.44 7.92 36.96
CA SER A 368 -10.90 7.08 38.07
C SER A 368 -11.68 5.84 37.67
N ILE A 369 -12.18 5.78 36.42
CA ILE A 369 -13.17 4.77 35.99
C ILE A 369 -12.73 4.03 34.71
N GLY A 370 -11.86 4.63 33.90
CA GLY A 370 -11.50 4.13 32.57
C GLY A 370 -12.53 4.51 31.51
N TRP A 371 -12.59 3.72 30.43
CA TRP A 371 -13.52 3.92 29.31
C TRP A 371 -14.92 3.43 29.66
N VAL A 372 -15.92 4.30 29.48
CA VAL A 372 -17.34 3.94 29.52
C VAL A 372 -17.99 4.30 28.19
N GLN A 373 -18.89 3.44 27.72
CA GLN A 373 -19.71 3.75 26.56
C GLN A 373 -20.76 4.80 26.93
N VAL A 374 -20.91 5.81 26.09
CA VAL A 374 -21.95 6.84 26.20
C VAL A 374 -23.10 6.45 25.28
N ILE A 375 -24.32 6.44 25.80
CA ILE A 375 -25.51 6.11 25.03
C ILE A 375 -26.01 7.37 24.32
N ALA A 376 -25.99 7.36 22.99
CA ALA A 376 -26.66 8.39 22.21
C ALA A 376 -28.18 8.20 22.28
N ASN A 377 -28.94 9.32 22.26
CA ASN A 377 -30.36 9.26 21.94
C ASN A 377 -30.58 8.63 20.54
N ASP A 378 -31.81 8.22 20.22
CA ASP A 378 -32.17 7.81 18.85
C ASP A 378 -31.84 8.97 17.91
N SER A 379 -30.65 8.89 17.29
CA SER A 379 -30.07 9.96 16.49
C SER A 379 -29.88 9.47 15.07
N GLU A 380 -30.15 10.34 14.10
CA GLU A 380 -29.86 10.08 12.69
C GLU A 380 -28.34 10.18 12.38
N LEU A 381 -27.49 10.20 13.41
CA LEU A 381 -26.06 10.41 13.26
C LEU A 381 -25.42 9.16 12.64
N ARG A 382 -25.03 9.26 11.37
CA ARG A 382 -24.36 8.17 10.66
C ARG A 382 -22.94 7.91 11.21
N PRO A 383 -22.47 6.63 11.22
CA PRO A 383 -21.09 6.29 11.52
C PRO A 383 -20.13 7.03 10.60
N ARG A 384 -19.02 7.55 11.16
CA ARG A 384 -18.06 8.35 10.39
C ARG A 384 -16.64 8.31 10.94
N PHE A 385 -15.66 8.56 10.09
CA PHE A 385 -14.26 8.78 10.48
C PHE A 385 -13.74 10.11 9.95
N GLY A 386 -12.69 10.63 10.58
CA GLY A 386 -12.07 11.90 10.20
C GLY A 386 -12.99 13.12 10.39
N ALA A 387 -14.00 13.02 11.26
CA ALA A 387 -14.84 14.14 11.65
C ALA A 387 -14.08 15.09 12.59
N ALA A 388 -14.54 16.33 12.67
CA ALA A 388 -13.96 17.35 13.55
C ALA A 388 -14.90 17.61 14.74
N MET A 389 -14.36 17.62 15.96
CA MET A 389 -15.16 17.79 17.19
C MET A 389 -14.47 18.75 18.16
N ALA A 390 -15.27 19.60 18.82
CA ALA A 390 -14.79 20.50 19.86
C ALA A 390 -15.86 20.68 20.95
N SER A 391 -15.43 20.71 22.22
CA SER A 391 -16.26 21.14 23.35
C SER A 391 -16.25 22.66 23.49
N SER A 392 -17.32 23.22 24.06
CA SER A 392 -17.37 24.61 24.55
C SER A 392 -16.56 24.86 25.82
N GLY A 393 -15.92 23.82 26.38
CA GLY A 393 -15.31 23.80 27.71
C GLY A 393 -16.21 23.17 28.78
N LEU A 394 -17.48 22.90 28.44
CA LEU A 394 -18.46 22.22 29.29
C LEU A 394 -18.85 20.86 28.70
N ALA A 395 -19.87 20.21 29.27
CA ALA A 395 -20.46 18.98 28.75
C ALA A 395 -21.35 19.24 27.50
N ASN A 396 -20.94 20.13 26.60
CA ASN A 396 -21.59 20.33 25.30
C ASN A 396 -20.57 20.80 24.26
N GLY A 397 -20.93 20.72 22.97
CA GLY A 397 -20.06 21.13 21.89
C GLY A 397 -20.60 20.84 20.50
N ILE A 398 -19.69 20.75 19.55
CA ILE A 398 -19.97 20.65 18.11
C ILE A 398 -19.26 19.44 17.52
N LEU A 399 -19.93 18.76 16.58
CA LEU A 399 -19.38 17.73 15.70
C LEU A 399 -19.70 18.09 14.25
N VAL A 400 -18.68 18.13 13.39
CA VAL A 400 -18.80 18.54 11.98
C VAL A 400 -18.17 17.50 11.07
N GLY A 401 -18.82 17.24 9.95
CA GLY A 401 -18.20 16.55 8.83
C GLY A 401 -17.95 15.06 9.09
N GLY A 402 -16.82 14.58 8.57
CA GLY A 402 -16.42 13.18 8.52
C GLY A 402 -16.83 12.49 7.22
N MET A 403 -16.34 11.26 7.05
CA MET A 403 -16.57 10.42 5.88
C MET A 403 -17.24 9.11 6.28
N THR A 404 -18.16 8.65 5.42
CA THR A 404 -18.89 7.39 5.56
C THR A 404 -18.12 6.20 4.98
N GLY A 405 -18.62 4.98 5.21
CA GLY A 405 -17.98 3.74 4.74
C GLY A 405 -17.93 3.59 3.23
N ASP A 406 -18.80 4.29 2.49
CA ASP A 406 -18.80 4.34 1.03
C ASP A 406 -17.89 5.45 0.46
N GLY A 407 -17.06 6.09 1.29
CA GLY A 407 -16.07 7.06 0.83
C GLY A 407 -16.65 8.41 0.42
N THR A 408 -17.79 8.82 0.98
CA THR A 408 -18.41 10.14 0.74
C THR A 408 -18.35 11.03 1.98
N ILE A 409 -18.24 12.34 1.77
CA ILE A 409 -18.08 13.32 2.87
C ILE A 409 -19.45 13.83 3.31
N LEU A 410 -19.64 13.88 4.63
CA LEU A 410 -20.87 14.31 5.27
C LEU A 410 -20.92 15.84 5.41
N ASN A 411 -21.92 16.48 4.83
CA ASN A 411 -22.19 17.92 5.00
C ASN A 411 -23.11 18.19 6.20
N GLU A 412 -22.77 17.60 7.34
CA GLU A 412 -23.58 17.64 8.54
C GLU A 412 -22.87 18.41 9.66
N PHE A 413 -23.65 19.17 10.43
CA PHE A 413 -23.20 19.96 11.56
C PHE A 413 -24.14 19.71 12.74
N TRP A 414 -23.56 19.21 13.83
CA TRP A 414 -24.29 18.72 14.99
C TRP A 414 -23.86 19.46 16.26
N GLU A 415 -24.85 19.86 17.05
CA GLU A 415 -24.68 20.26 18.44
C GLU A 415 -24.90 19.04 19.32
N TRP A 416 -24.01 18.82 20.28
CA TRP A 416 -24.12 17.73 21.24
C TRP A 416 -24.10 18.23 22.68
N THR A 417 -24.85 17.57 23.54
CA THR A 417 -24.86 17.77 25.00
C THR A 417 -24.67 16.43 25.69
N LEU A 418 -23.74 16.35 26.63
CA LEU A 418 -23.39 15.17 27.40
C LEU A 418 -23.99 15.29 28.80
N ASP A 419 -24.85 14.35 29.15
CA ASP A 419 -25.38 14.16 30.49
C ASP A 419 -24.62 13.03 31.19
N THR A 420 -24.22 13.28 32.43
CA THR A 420 -23.49 12.33 33.28
C THR A 420 -24.10 12.19 34.68
N GLU A 421 -25.30 12.74 34.90
CA GLU A 421 -26.02 12.61 36.17
C GLU A 421 -26.54 11.18 36.39
N ASP A 422 -26.89 10.49 35.30
CA ASP A 422 -27.31 9.09 35.30
C ASP A 422 -26.13 8.11 35.51
N THR A 423 -26.45 6.90 35.99
CA THR A 423 -25.47 5.80 36.13
C THR A 423 -24.75 5.42 34.83
N ILE A 424 -25.39 5.67 33.67
CA ILE A 424 -24.83 5.49 32.34
C ILE A 424 -24.87 6.86 31.64
N PRO A 425 -23.72 7.40 31.19
CA PRO A 425 -23.69 8.70 30.54
C PRO A 425 -24.45 8.67 29.21
N ARG A 426 -25.14 9.77 28.91
CA ARG A 426 -25.98 9.92 27.72
C ARG A 426 -25.55 11.12 26.91
N ILE A 427 -25.65 11.03 25.60
CA ILE A 427 -25.39 12.17 24.70
C ILE A 427 -26.62 12.47 23.87
N GLU A 428 -27.04 13.73 23.91
CA GLU A 428 -28.11 14.27 23.07
C GLU A 428 -27.49 14.95 21.86
N LEU A 429 -27.93 14.57 20.66
CA LEU A 429 -27.47 15.12 19.39
C LEU A 429 -28.59 15.85 18.67
N ASN A 430 -28.33 17.10 18.28
CA ASN A 430 -29.26 17.93 17.53
C ASN A 430 -28.57 18.51 16.28
N LYS A 431 -29.25 18.47 15.13
CA LYS A 431 -28.76 19.17 13.94
C LYS A 431 -28.76 20.68 14.23
N ALA A 432 -27.61 21.34 14.07
CA ALA A 432 -27.53 22.75 14.37
C ALA A 432 -28.36 23.59 13.40
N ARG A 433 -28.89 24.70 13.90
CA ARG A 433 -29.58 25.70 13.07
C ARG A 433 -28.54 26.60 12.40
N THR A 434 -28.55 26.60 11.07
CA THR A 434 -27.56 27.30 10.25
C THR A 434 -28.26 28.17 9.22
N SER A 435 -27.75 29.38 8.98
CA SER A 435 -28.24 30.28 7.92
C SER A 435 -27.72 29.91 6.50
N TRP A 436 -26.99 28.79 6.39
CA TRP A 436 -26.15 28.43 5.25
C TRP A 436 -26.95 27.86 4.07
N ARG A 437 -27.60 28.74 3.29
CA ARG A 437 -28.10 28.35 1.96
C ARG A 437 -26.92 28.24 0.99
N GLY A 438 -26.77 27.09 0.33
CA GLY A 438 -25.75 26.86 -0.69
C GLY A 438 -24.29 26.69 -0.23
N THR A 439 -23.96 26.82 1.07
CA THR A 439 -22.57 26.73 1.59
C THR A 439 -22.32 25.55 2.52
N LYS A 440 -23.26 24.61 2.64
CA LYS A 440 -23.08 23.40 3.45
C LYS A 440 -21.90 22.54 2.99
N HIS A 441 -21.57 22.57 1.70
CA HIS A 441 -20.50 21.77 1.11
C HIS A 441 -19.09 22.19 1.54
N ILE A 442 -18.86 23.45 1.95
CA ILE A 442 -17.56 23.89 2.47
C ILE A 442 -17.38 23.64 3.97
N ILE A 443 -18.47 23.41 4.70
CA ILE A 443 -18.42 23.14 6.15
C ILE A 443 -18.23 21.64 6.43
N GLY A 444 -18.88 20.77 5.65
CA GLY A 444 -18.66 19.34 5.73
C GLY A 444 -17.26 18.96 5.27
N LYS A 445 -16.37 18.69 6.22
CA LYS A 445 -14.97 18.36 5.95
C LYS A 445 -14.56 17.04 6.58
N MET A 446 -13.65 16.34 5.90
CA MET A 446 -12.94 15.18 6.42
C MET A 446 -11.46 15.56 6.65
N GLY A 447 -10.92 15.17 7.79
CA GLY A 447 -9.52 15.45 8.17
C GLY A 447 -9.27 16.89 8.61
N ALA A 448 -10.32 17.65 8.92
CA ALA A 448 -10.23 19.00 9.47
C ALA A 448 -10.07 18.98 11.00
N CYS A 449 -9.45 20.03 11.55
CA CYS A 449 -9.41 20.27 13.00
C CYS A 449 -10.45 21.32 13.37
N LEU A 450 -11.29 21.02 14.37
CA LEU A 450 -12.22 21.99 14.95
C LEU A 450 -11.64 22.47 16.28
N THR A 451 -11.33 23.76 16.37
CA THR A 451 -10.58 24.34 17.49
C THR A 451 -11.41 25.44 18.14
N MET A 452 -11.85 25.20 19.37
CA MET A 452 -12.49 26.23 20.19
C MET A 452 -11.42 27.13 20.81
N SER A 453 -11.58 28.45 20.69
CA SER A 453 -10.64 29.43 21.22
C SER A 453 -11.34 30.76 21.54
N PRO A 454 -10.74 31.64 22.36
CA PRO A 454 -11.31 32.97 22.61
C PRO A 454 -11.43 33.86 21.37
N ILE A 455 -10.67 33.59 20.31
CA ILE A 455 -10.77 34.31 19.02
C ILE A 455 -11.88 33.77 18.11
N GLY A 456 -12.52 32.66 18.48
CA GLY A 456 -13.62 32.02 17.74
C GLY A 456 -13.51 30.49 17.64
N LEU A 457 -14.56 29.87 17.11
CA LEU A 457 -14.57 28.45 16.76
C LEU A 457 -14.04 28.28 15.34
N LEU A 458 -12.83 27.73 15.21
CA LEU A 458 -12.15 27.63 13.91
C LEU A 458 -12.22 26.20 13.36
N LEU A 459 -12.70 26.07 12.13
CA LEU A 459 -12.65 24.86 11.33
C LEU A 459 -11.49 24.98 10.33
N ILE A 460 -10.44 24.18 10.53
CA ILE A 460 -9.14 24.35 9.88
C ILE A 460 -8.85 23.12 9.00
N GLY A 461 -8.53 23.35 7.74
CA GLY A 461 -8.05 22.37 6.77
C GLY A 461 -9.07 21.30 6.36
N GLY A 462 -8.56 20.10 6.07
CA GLY A 462 -9.35 18.98 5.57
C GLY A 462 -9.88 19.18 4.14
N VAL A 463 -10.52 18.13 3.62
CA VAL A 463 -11.13 18.10 2.28
C VAL A 463 -12.65 18.08 2.35
N SER A 464 -13.34 18.59 1.33
CA SER A 464 -14.81 18.77 1.28
C SER A 464 -15.48 17.88 0.23
N SER A 465 -16.81 17.75 0.30
CA SER A 465 -17.58 17.00 -0.71
C SER A 465 -17.60 17.68 -2.08
N SER A 466 -17.42 18.99 -2.15
CA SER A 466 -17.27 19.73 -3.42
C SER A 466 -15.81 19.79 -3.85
N SER A 467 -15.58 20.02 -5.14
CA SER A 467 -14.27 20.39 -5.68
C SER A 467 -13.60 21.50 -4.86
N LEU A 468 -12.27 21.48 -4.80
CA LEU A 468 -11.44 22.39 -3.98
C LEU A 468 -11.83 23.86 -4.18
N ALA A 469 -12.40 24.48 -3.13
CA ALA A 469 -12.72 25.90 -3.14
C ALA A 469 -11.45 26.75 -2.99
N GLN A 470 -11.38 27.89 -3.69
CA GLN A 470 -10.22 28.79 -3.61
C GLN A 470 -9.97 29.35 -2.20
N ASP A 471 -11.01 29.59 -1.39
CA ASP A 471 -10.89 30.33 -0.12
C ASP A 471 -11.38 29.55 1.13
N GLY A 472 -11.55 28.22 1.06
CA GLY A 472 -12.19 27.40 2.11
C GLY A 472 -11.26 26.69 3.10
N ASP A 473 -10.01 27.12 3.23
CA ASP A 473 -9.01 26.42 4.05
C ASP A 473 -9.22 26.62 5.56
N ILE A 474 -9.67 27.81 5.96
CA ILE A 474 -9.86 28.18 7.37
C ILE A 474 -11.14 28.98 7.50
N ILE A 475 -12.09 28.45 8.28
CA ILE A 475 -13.41 29.01 8.48
C ILE A 475 -13.59 29.34 9.96
N CYS A 476 -13.98 30.58 10.25
CA CYS A 476 -14.39 30.99 11.59
C CYS A 476 -15.91 30.90 11.70
N LEU A 477 -16.37 30.14 12.69
CA LEU A 477 -17.77 29.90 13.00
C LEU A 477 -18.17 30.75 14.20
N SER A 478 -19.25 31.51 14.06
CA SER A 478 -19.80 32.36 15.11
C SER A 478 -21.29 32.11 15.27
N ARG A 479 -21.83 32.48 16.42
CA ARG A 479 -23.25 32.37 16.74
C ARG A 479 -23.75 33.74 17.14
N GLU A 480 -24.76 34.27 16.45
CA GLU A 480 -25.35 35.57 16.78
C GLU A 480 -26.12 35.46 18.11
N SER A 481 -25.72 36.20 19.14
CA SER A 481 -26.58 36.45 20.30
C SER A 481 -27.32 37.77 20.07
N CYS A 482 -28.63 37.72 19.81
CA CYS A 482 -29.48 38.91 19.80
C CYS A 482 -30.61 38.71 20.80
N ASP A 483 -30.76 39.64 21.73
CA ASP A 483 -31.78 39.60 22.80
C ASP A 483 -33.23 39.51 22.25
N ASP A 484 -33.45 39.90 20.98
CA ASP A 484 -34.76 39.90 20.32
C ASP A 484 -35.07 38.65 19.47
N LYS A 485 -34.15 37.67 19.37
CA LYS A 485 -34.37 36.41 18.64
C LYS A 485 -33.90 35.19 19.46
N PRO A 486 -34.82 34.42 20.07
CA PRO A 486 -34.48 33.27 20.92
C PRO A 486 -33.89 32.06 20.16
N THR A 487 -33.69 32.16 18.84
CA THR A 487 -33.11 31.09 18.00
C THR A 487 -31.88 31.61 17.28
N ALA A 488 -30.76 31.72 18.01
CA ALA A 488 -29.46 32.08 17.47
C ALA A 488 -29.02 31.06 16.38
N GLU A 489 -28.72 31.54 15.17
CA GLU A 489 -28.21 30.72 14.07
C GLU A 489 -26.68 30.81 13.99
N TRP A 490 -26.04 29.73 13.52
CA TRP A 490 -24.61 29.73 13.23
C TRP A 490 -24.32 30.47 11.91
N GLN A 491 -23.28 31.30 11.93
CA GLN A 491 -22.72 32.02 10.78
C GLN A 491 -21.26 31.58 10.55
N TRP A 492 -20.74 31.88 9.36
CA TRP A 492 -19.35 31.62 9.00
C TRP A 492 -18.70 32.82 8.34
N THR A 493 -17.39 32.93 8.54
CA THR A 493 -16.51 33.90 7.88
C THR A 493 -15.20 33.20 7.49
N LEU A 494 -14.50 33.70 6.49
CA LEU A 494 -13.21 33.15 6.05
C LEU A 494 -12.06 33.86 6.74
N VAL A 495 -10.98 33.14 7.01
CA VAL A 495 -9.70 33.76 7.38
C VAL A 495 -8.90 33.94 6.09
N ASP A 496 -8.50 35.17 5.76
CA ASP A 496 -7.76 35.42 4.52
C ASP A 496 -6.36 34.79 4.58
N SER A 497 -6.16 33.70 3.84
CA SER A 497 -4.89 32.99 3.75
C SER A 497 -3.96 33.49 2.63
N ARG A 498 -4.42 34.43 1.79
CA ARG A 498 -3.72 34.87 0.57
C ARG A 498 -2.70 35.98 0.83
N THR A 499 -2.83 36.67 1.97
CA THR A 499 -2.02 37.84 2.31
C THR A 499 -0.62 37.49 2.85
N SER A 500 -0.31 36.21 3.04
CA SER A 500 0.94 35.76 3.66
C SER A 500 1.54 34.52 2.98
N GLY A 501 2.39 34.72 1.97
CA GLY A 501 3.25 33.65 1.41
C GLY A 501 2.53 32.52 0.67
N GLN A 502 3.17 31.33 0.60
CA GLN A 502 2.65 30.17 -0.13
C GLN A 502 1.46 29.55 0.60
N ARG A 503 0.35 29.30 -0.09
CA ARG A 503 -0.85 28.67 0.48
C ARG A 503 -0.48 27.34 1.18
N PRO A 504 -0.87 27.11 2.45
CA PRO A 504 -0.53 25.88 3.16
C PRO A 504 -1.39 24.71 2.67
N LEU A 505 -0.86 23.49 2.77
CA LEU A 505 -1.62 22.28 2.48
C LEU A 505 -2.05 21.61 3.78
N LEU A 506 -3.24 21.97 4.26
CA LEU A 506 -3.76 21.58 5.57
C LEU A 506 -4.36 20.16 5.60
N VAL A 507 -3.58 19.17 5.15
CA VAL A 507 -3.89 17.73 5.22
C VAL A 507 -3.02 17.08 6.30
N GLY A 508 -3.65 16.42 7.28
CA GLY A 508 -2.93 15.82 8.40
C GLY A 508 -2.19 16.84 9.28
N HIS A 509 -2.63 18.10 9.28
CA HIS A 509 -2.17 19.13 10.21
C HIS A 509 -2.82 18.90 11.58
N THR A 510 -2.29 19.58 12.60
CA THR A 510 -2.85 19.59 13.96
C THR A 510 -2.87 21.01 14.51
N THR A 511 -3.76 21.26 15.47
CA THR A 511 -3.98 22.61 16.02
C THR A 511 -3.89 22.61 17.54
N PHE A 512 -3.60 23.78 18.11
CA PHE A 512 -3.65 24.02 19.55
C PHE A 512 -4.17 25.42 19.83
N ALA A 513 -5.12 25.55 20.76
CA ALA A 513 -5.66 26.83 21.19
C ALA A 513 -4.92 27.36 22.42
N SER A 514 -4.40 28.58 22.31
CA SER A 514 -3.95 29.40 23.44
C SER A 514 -5.04 30.42 23.80
N HIS A 515 -4.77 31.29 24.78
CA HIS A 515 -5.69 32.36 25.16
C HIS A 515 -5.87 33.40 24.04
N ASP A 516 -4.77 33.80 23.39
CA ASP A 516 -4.77 34.93 22.44
C ASP A 516 -4.68 34.51 20.96
N PHE A 517 -4.38 33.24 20.69
CA PHE A 517 -4.13 32.75 19.34
C PHE A 517 -4.36 31.24 19.20
N VAL A 518 -4.51 30.78 17.95
CA VAL A 518 -4.52 29.37 17.58
C VAL A 518 -3.27 29.05 16.77
N THR A 519 -2.57 27.99 17.13
CA THR A 519 -1.39 27.50 16.41
C THR A 519 -1.76 26.31 15.53
N VAL A 520 -1.24 26.29 14.30
CA VAL A 520 -1.39 25.20 13.34
C VAL A 520 -0.01 24.69 12.96
N VAL A 521 0.19 23.38 13.08
CA VAL A 521 1.49 22.72 12.88
C VAL A 521 1.36 21.52 11.93
N GLY A 522 2.39 21.33 11.11
CA GLY A 522 2.55 20.15 10.27
C GLY A 522 1.55 20.11 9.12
N GLY A 523 1.41 18.91 8.56
CA GLY A 523 0.57 18.64 7.41
C GLY A 523 1.33 18.68 6.08
N GLY A 524 0.67 18.17 5.05
CA GLY A 524 1.22 17.99 3.71
C GLY A 524 0.64 16.78 3.01
N ALA A 525 1.01 16.60 1.75
CA ALA A 525 0.49 15.57 0.87
C ALA A 525 1.63 14.91 0.07
N VAL A 526 1.50 13.64 -0.28
CA VAL A 526 2.38 12.99 -1.28
C VAL A 526 2.12 13.59 -2.65
N CYS A 527 0.91 14.12 -2.87
CA CYS A 527 0.46 14.67 -4.14
C CYS A 527 0.52 13.60 -5.24
N PHE A 528 -0.09 12.44 -4.97
CA PHE A 528 -0.06 11.28 -5.85
C PHE A 528 1.39 10.87 -6.19
N SER A 529 1.70 10.56 -7.44
CA SER A 529 3.07 10.30 -7.90
C SER A 529 3.87 11.55 -8.27
N PHE A 530 3.33 12.76 -8.06
CA PHE A 530 3.96 14.01 -8.50
C PHE A 530 5.09 14.47 -7.58
N GLY A 531 5.03 14.05 -6.30
CA GLY A 531 6.08 14.29 -5.31
C GLY A 531 5.58 15.08 -4.11
N THR A 532 6.15 14.78 -2.95
CA THR A 532 5.63 15.23 -1.66
C THR A 532 5.74 16.74 -1.45
N TYR A 533 4.65 17.32 -0.95
CA TYR A 533 4.59 18.66 -0.40
C TYR A 533 4.50 18.59 1.14
N TRP A 534 5.29 19.41 1.83
CA TRP A 534 5.29 19.52 3.28
C TRP A 534 5.03 20.96 3.68
N ASN A 535 4.17 21.16 4.67
CA ASN A 535 4.11 22.45 5.35
C ASN A 535 5.39 22.61 6.18
N THR A 536 6.18 23.63 5.86
CA THR A 536 7.47 23.88 6.52
C THR A 536 7.39 24.99 7.55
N GLU A 537 6.23 25.59 7.80
CA GLU A 537 6.08 26.75 8.69
C GLU A 537 5.03 26.46 9.76
N ILE A 538 5.15 27.15 10.90
CA ILE A 538 4.12 27.19 11.94
C ILE A 538 3.21 28.37 11.62
N ILE A 539 1.89 28.13 11.59
CA ILE A 539 0.90 29.17 11.38
C ILE A 539 0.31 29.57 12.72
N THR A 540 0.19 30.88 12.95
CA THR A 540 -0.46 31.48 14.11
C THR A 540 -1.65 32.31 13.64
N LEU A 541 -2.84 32.02 14.18
CA LEU A 541 -4.08 32.74 13.91
C LEU A 541 -4.44 33.59 15.13
N SER A 542 -4.68 34.89 14.96
CA SER A 542 -4.94 35.81 16.08
C SER A 542 -5.76 37.02 15.64
N THR A 543 -6.42 37.72 16.58
CA THR A 543 -7.14 38.99 16.28
C THR A 543 -6.24 40.22 16.38
N SER A 544 -5.00 40.05 16.82
CA SER A 544 -3.97 41.09 16.94
C SER A 544 -2.61 40.54 16.54
N ASN A 545 -1.61 41.40 16.31
CA ASN A 545 -0.25 40.97 15.94
C ASN A 545 0.48 40.35 17.15
N VAL A 546 0.33 39.04 17.32
CA VAL A 546 0.97 38.24 18.38
C VAL A 546 2.00 37.30 17.76
N ARG A 547 3.13 37.08 18.46
CA ARG A 547 4.08 36.02 18.10
C ARG A 547 3.64 34.71 18.75
N GLY A 548 3.34 33.70 17.94
CA GLY A 548 3.03 32.35 18.41
C GLY A 548 4.28 31.50 18.69
N PHE A 549 4.07 30.19 18.87
CA PHE A 549 5.15 29.23 19.15
C PHE A 549 6.17 29.13 18.01
N SER A 550 7.42 28.86 18.35
CA SER A 550 8.51 28.55 17.42
C SER A 550 9.05 27.13 17.67
N ALA A 551 9.65 26.53 16.64
CA ALA A 551 10.32 25.24 16.79
C ALA A 551 11.60 25.42 17.63
N ALA A 552 11.77 24.59 18.66
CA ALA A 552 13.00 24.60 19.45
C ALA A 552 14.06 23.65 18.89
N ASN A 553 15.32 24.08 18.92
CA ASN A 553 16.45 23.18 18.67
C ASN A 553 16.77 22.41 19.96
N THR A 554 16.31 21.16 20.03
CA THR A 554 16.55 20.27 21.17
C THR A 554 17.80 19.39 21.00
N ASP A 555 18.56 19.53 19.91
CA ASP A 555 19.77 18.71 19.68
C ASP A 555 20.86 18.97 20.72
N HIS A 556 20.92 20.18 21.28
CA HIS A 556 21.85 20.55 22.35
C HIS A 556 21.43 20.08 23.75
N LEU A 557 20.15 19.73 23.94
CA LEU A 557 19.59 19.28 25.22
C LEU A 557 19.81 17.77 25.47
N LYS A 558 20.32 17.06 24.47
CA LYS A 558 20.81 15.67 24.61
C LYS A 558 22.18 15.65 25.31
N SER A 559 22.24 16.05 26.58
CA SER A 559 23.43 15.87 27.43
C SER A 559 23.05 15.48 28.87
N GLU A 560 22.91 14.17 29.13
CA GLU A 560 23.87 13.31 29.84
C GLU A 560 23.20 11.92 29.96
N PRO A 561 23.90 10.81 29.66
CA PRO A 561 23.41 9.51 30.10
C PRO A 561 23.44 9.51 31.62
N ALA A 562 22.29 9.32 32.25
CA ALA A 562 22.21 9.07 33.68
C ALA A 562 23.27 8.03 34.06
N SER A 563 24.20 8.45 34.93
CA SER A 563 25.32 7.64 35.40
C SER A 563 24.88 6.19 35.64
N ARG A 564 25.50 5.29 34.90
CA ARG A 564 25.37 3.85 35.09
C ARG A 564 25.91 3.53 36.47
N LYS A 565 25.04 3.49 37.49
CA LYS A 565 25.40 2.93 38.79
C LYS A 565 25.85 1.49 38.52
N GLN A 566 27.12 1.23 38.80
CA GLN A 566 27.66 -0.12 38.86
C GLN A 566 26.75 -0.97 39.76
N PRO A 567 26.32 -2.16 39.33
CA PRO A 567 25.78 -3.12 40.27
C PRO A 567 26.92 -3.51 41.21
N VAL A 568 26.67 -3.29 42.50
CA VAL A 568 27.47 -3.79 43.60
C VAL A 568 27.51 -5.31 43.52
N ASP A 569 28.72 -5.87 43.59
CA ASP A 569 28.95 -7.29 43.86
C ASP A 569 28.21 -7.70 45.13
N VAL A 570 27.11 -8.45 44.97
CA VAL A 570 26.55 -9.27 46.03
C VAL A 570 26.61 -10.71 45.55
N SER A 571 27.67 -11.37 45.99
CA SER A 571 27.81 -12.81 45.99
C SER A 571 26.65 -13.46 46.76
N THR A 572 25.77 -14.14 46.05
CA THR A 572 24.96 -15.21 46.63
C THR A 572 24.94 -16.38 45.66
N ASN A 573 25.83 -17.34 45.96
CA ASN A 573 25.73 -18.72 45.50
C ASN A 573 24.31 -19.24 45.70
N GLN A 574 23.61 -19.53 44.61
CA GLN A 574 22.62 -20.61 44.60
C GLN A 574 22.61 -21.26 43.21
N SER A 575 23.24 -22.43 43.20
CA SER A 575 23.28 -23.42 42.14
C SER A 575 21.88 -23.78 41.64
N ILE A 576 21.63 -23.53 40.35
CA ILE A 576 20.64 -24.28 39.57
C ILE A 576 21.42 -24.98 38.46
N SER A 577 21.33 -26.31 38.46
CA SER A 577 22.12 -27.22 37.64
C SER A 577 22.02 -26.90 36.16
N ALA A 578 23.18 -26.64 35.54
CA ALA A 578 23.35 -26.84 34.11
C ALA A 578 23.01 -28.31 33.80
N GLN A 579 21.93 -28.53 33.07
CA GLN A 579 21.75 -29.81 32.39
C GLN A 579 22.81 -29.92 31.28
N PRO A 580 23.38 -31.11 31.05
CA PRO A 580 24.40 -31.28 30.03
C PRO A 580 23.80 -31.01 28.66
N VAL A 581 24.45 -30.14 27.89
CA VAL A 581 24.23 -30.03 26.44
C VAL A 581 24.47 -31.43 25.85
N PRO A 582 23.50 -32.05 25.17
CA PRO A 582 23.75 -33.30 24.49
C PRO A 582 24.63 -33.02 23.28
N SER A 583 25.89 -33.46 23.38
CA SER A 583 26.70 -33.78 22.22
C SER A 583 26.02 -34.92 21.45
N HIS A 584 25.45 -34.62 20.28
CA HIS A 584 25.44 -35.43 19.05
C HIS A 584 24.53 -34.77 18.00
N SER A 585 25.13 -34.28 16.92
CA SER A 585 24.47 -33.82 15.70
C SER A 585 23.76 -34.99 15.00
N ASN A 586 22.52 -35.25 15.36
CA ASN A 586 21.66 -36.18 14.62
C ASN A 586 20.63 -35.36 13.84
N ASN A 587 20.60 -35.56 12.52
CA ASN A 587 19.58 -34.96 11.65
C ASN A 587 18.17 -35.31 12.16
N ILE A 588 17.25 -34.34 12.08
CA ILE A 588 15.86 -34.55 12.49
C ILE A 588 15.15 -35.41 11.45
N ALA A 589 14.70 -36.60 11.80
CA ALA A 589 13.97 -37.45 10.86
C ALA A 589 12.65 -36.79 10.42
N ILE A 590 12.41 -36.73 9.11
CA ILE A 590 11.14 -36.24 8.56
C ILE A 590 10.03 -37.24 8.86
N ALA A 591 8.89 -36.72 9.33
CA ALA A 591 7.74 -37.55 9.70
C ALA A 591 7.17 -38.31 8.49
N LYS A 592 6.91 -39.61 8.67
CA LYS A 592 6.15 -40.44 7.73
C LYS A 592 4.67 -40.38 8.10
N VAL A 593 3.81 -40.05 7.14
CA VAL A 593 2.36 -39.93 7.32
C VAL A 593 1.62 -40.72 6.24
N HIS A 594 0.44 -41.20 6.58
CA HIS A 594 -0.47 -41.86 5.64
C HIS A 594 -1.73 -41.00 5.52
N LEU A 595 -2.00 -40.51 4.30
CA LEU A 595 -3.14 -39.65 4.02
C LEU A 595 -4.33 -40.49 3.55
N LYS A 596 -5.53 -40.07 3.95
CA LYS A 596 -6.80 -40.71 3.55
C LYS A 596 -7.65 -39.83 2.66
N SER A 597 -7.31 -38.54 2.51
CA SER A 597 -8.06 -37.60 1.68
C SER A 597 -7.25 -36.37 1.33
N SER A 598 -7.68 -35.65 0.28
CA SER A 598 -7.11 -34.34 -0.09
C SER A 598 -7.19 -33.30 1.03
N LYS A 599 -8.20 -33.38 1.89
CA LYS A 599 -8.35 -32.47 3.03
C LYS A 599 -7.26 -32.67 4.10
N GLU A 600 -6.78 -33.90 4.26
CA GLU A 600 -5.66 -34.15 5.17
C GLU A 600 -4.35 -33.56 4.60
N PHE A 601 -4.19 -33.55 3.27
CA PHE A 601 -3.07 -32.88 2.62
C PHE A 601 -3.12 -31.35 2.77
N GLU A 602 -4.29 -30.72 2.73
CA GLU A 602 -4.43 -29.29 3.08
C GLU A 602 -3.90 -28.99 4.49
N GLY A 603 -4.17 -29.88 5.44
CA GLY A 603 -3.62 -29.80 6.80
C GLY A 603 -2.09 -29.82 6.80
N VAL A 604 -1.47 -30.66 5.96
CA VAL A 604 -0.01 -30.72 5.77
C VAL A 604 0.52 -29.41 5.16
N LEU A 605 -0.15 -28.87 4.14
CA LEU A 605 0.24 -27.59 3.52
C LEU A 605 0.27 -26.46 4.56
N ASN A 606 -0.76 -26.39 5.41
CA ASN A 606 -0.87 -25.36 6.46
C ASN A 606 0.22 -25.47 7.54
N GLN A 607 0.77 -26.67 7.78
CA GLN A 607 1.86 -26.86 8.74
C GLN A 607 3.21 -26.36 8.22
N ARG A 608 3.36 -26.19 6.89
CA ARG A 608 4.59 -25.70 6.22
C ARG A 608 5.87 -26.44 6.62
N ARG A 609 5.76 -27.76 6.85
CA ARG A 609 6.87 -28.66 7.18
C ARG A 609 6.91 -29.84 6.20
N PRO A 610 8.11 -30.37 5.90
CA PRO A 610 8.23 -31.52 5.04
C PRO A 610 7.66 -32.76 5.71
N VAL A 611 7.03 -33.61 4.91
CA VAL A 611 6.52 -34.93 5.33
C VAL A 611 6.72 -35.95 4.22
N VAL A 612 6.94 -37.20 4.59
CA VAL A 612 6.98 -38.33 3.66
C VAL A 612 5.63 -39.04 3.70
N LEU A 613 4.99 -39.16 2.55
CA LEU A 613 3.78 -39.96 2.37
C LEU A 613 4.21 -41.38 2.03
N ASN A 614 3.88 -42.35 2.89
CA ASN A 614 4.29 -43.74 2.71
C ASN A 614 3.15 -44.61 2.17
N ALA A 615 3.54 -45.70 1.48
CA ALA A 615 2.62 -46.69 0.93
C ALA A 615 1.57 -46.12 -0.04
N THR A 616 1.96 -45.12 -0.84
CA THR A 616 1.11 -44.52 -1.86
C THR A 616 1.16 -45.32 -3.16
N ASP A 617 0.00 -45.53 -3.79
CA ASP A 617 -0.07 -46.14 -5.12
C ASP A 617 0.27 -45.09 -6.19
N LEU A 618 1.49 -45.16 -6.70
CA LEU A 618 1.97 -44.33 -7.80
C LEU A 618 1.67 -44.94 -9.19
N GLY A 619 0.95 -46.06 -9.25
CA GLY A 619 0.73 -46.84 -10.48
C GLY A 619 1.75 -47.96 -10.69
N THR A 620 1.80 -48.50 -11.91
CA THR A 620 2.69 -49.63 -12.26
C THR A 620 4.16 -49.21 -12.38
N CYS A 621 4.46 -47.90 -12.45
CA CYS A 621 5.80 -47.36 -12.63
C CYS A 621 6.82 -47.88 -11.61
N THR A 622 6.43 -48.05 -10.34
CA THR A 622 7.30 -48.54 -9.25
C THR A 622 7.77 -49.99 -9.44
N ARG A 623 7.08 -50.76 -10.28
CA ARG A 623 7.41 -52.16 -10.59
C ARG A 623 7.99 -52.33 -11.99
N GLU A 624 7.57 -51.48 -12.93
CA GLU A 624 7.92 -51.61 -14.35
C GLU A 624 9.11 -50.77 -14.77
N TRP A 625 9.40 -49.64 -14.10
CA TRP A 625 10.43 -48.73 -14.56
C TRP A 625 11.82 -49.20 -14.14
N THR A 626 12.58 -49.63 -15.14
CA THR A 626 14.00 -49.94 -15.14
C THR A 626 14.64 -49.15 -16.26
N LEU A 627 15.98 -49.04 -16.30
CA LEU A 627 16.62 -48.34 -17.42
C LEU A 627 16.30 -48.97 -18.78
N ASP A 628 16.14 -50.30 -18.85
CA ASP A 628 15.80 -50.99 -20.10
C ASP A 628 14.36 -50.73 -20.54
N THR A 629 13.39 -50.73 -19.61
CA THR A 629 12.00 -50.41 -19.96
C THR A 629 11.82 -48.94 -20.28
N LEU A 630 12.53 -48.04 -19.59
CA LEU A 630 12.55 -46.61 -19.94
C LEU A 630 13.14 -46.38 -21.33
N LYS A 631 14.23 -47.06 -21.70
CA LYS A 631 14.80 -47.02 -23.07
C LYS A 631 13.77 -47.45 -24.11
N ALA A 632 13.06 -48.56 -23.84
CA ALA A 632 12.06 -49.09 -24.76
C ALA A 632 10.85 -48.16 -24.93
N LYS A 633 10.35 -47.56 -23.83
CA LYS A 633 9.19 -46.66 -23.88
C LYS A 633 9.55 -45.29 -24.48
N ILE A 634 10.55 -44.59 -23.92
CA ILE A 634 10.94 -43.22 -24.34
C ILE A 634 11.52 -43.20 -25.77
N GLY A 635 12.11 -44.31 -26.20
CA GLY A 635 12.78 -44.46 -27.49
C GLY A 635 14.27 -44.19 -27.39
N CYS A 636 15.07 -45.09 -27.96
CA CYS A 636 16.53 -45.09 -27.84
C CYS A 636 17.19 -43.80 -28.34
N ASP A 637 16.63 -43.18 -29.37
CA ASP A 637 17.18 -42.00 -30.07
C ASP A 637 16.68 -40.66 -29.50
N ARG A 638 15.74 -40.68 -28.54
CA ARG A 638 15.22 -39.45 -27.91
C ARG A 638 16.40 -38.69 -27.31
N THR A 639 16.59 -37.45 -27.76
CA THR A 639 17.72 -36.66 -27.29
C THR A 639 17.40 -35.99 -25.96
N VAL A 640 18.30 -36.14 -24.99
CA VAL A 640 18.22 -35.55 -23.66
C VAL A 640 19.43 -34.66 -23.36
N VAL A 641 19.25 -33.71 -22.46
CA VAL A 641 20.32 -32.87 -21.93
C VAL A 641 20.56 -33.25 -20.47
N VAL A 642 21.78 -33.68 -20.16
CA VAL A 642 22.16 -34.19 -18.85
C VAL A 642 23.32 -33.40 -18.27
N HIS A 643 23.40 -33.38 -16.95
CA HIS A 643 24.54 -32.88 -16.21
C HIS A 643 25.52 -34.03 -16.08
N GLU A 644 26.75 -33.86 -16.58
CA GLU A 644 27.81 -34.86 -16.51
C GLU A 644 28.91 -34.32 -15.60
N ALA A 645 29.14 -35.00 -14.48
CA ALA A 645 30.08 -34.60 -13.44
C ALA A 645 31.23 -35.59 -13.32
N THR A 646 32.41 -35.10 -12.94
CA THR A 646 33.52 -35.97 -12.54
C THR A 646 33.47 -36.31 -11.07
N ASP A 647 32.95 -35.42 -10.23
CA ASP A 647 32.84 -35.59 -8.78
C ASP A 647 31.46 -36.10 -8.37
N THR A 648 31.38 -36.77 -7.22
CA THR A 648 30.10 -37.21 -6.65
C THR A 648 29.24 -36.01 -6.24
N GLN A 649 29.85 -34.93 -5.75
CA GLN A 649 29.12 -33.72 -5.37
C GLN A 649 29.11 -32.73 -6.55
N MET A 650 27.94 -32.44 -7.10
CA MET A 650 27.79 -31.32 -8.02
C MET A 650 27.70 -30.00 -7.26
N ASP A 651 28.23 -28.95 -7.87
CA ASP A 651 28.19 -27.57 -7.39
C ASP A 651 27.77 -26.64 -8.54
N PHE A 652 26.61 -25.99 -8.37
CA PHE A 652 26.07 -25.09 -9.37
C PHE A 652 26.77 -23.75 -9.44
N GLN A 653 27.37 -23.26 -8.35
CA GLN A 653 28.08 -21.99 -8.36
C GLN A 653 29.44 -22.16 -9.03
N ASN A 654 30.17 -23.21 -8.68
CA ASN A 654 31.49 -23.51 -9.24
C ASN A 654 31.43 -24.20 -10.61
N LYS A 655 30.24 -24.69 -11.02
CA LYS A 655 30.01 -25.35 -12.32
C LYS A 655 30.97 -26.51 -12.56
N ASN A 656 31.15 -27.40 -11.57
CA ASN A 656 32.01 -28.59 -11.69
C ASN A 656 31.40 -29.74 -12.51
N PHE A 657 30.44 -29.43 -13.39
CA PHE A 657 29.78 -30.36 -14.29
C PHE A 657 29.58 -29.68 -15.65
N LYS A 658 29.33 -30.47 -16.70
CA LYS A 658 29.01 -29.96 -18.04
C LYS A 658 27.61 -30.40 -18.47
N TYR A 659 26.96 -29.58 -19.30
CA TYR A 659 25.75 -29.98 -19.99
C TYR A 659 26.14 -30.82 -21.22
N SER A 660 25.56 -32.02 -21.33
CA SER A 660 25.86 -32.98 -22.38
C SER A 660 24.56 -33.38 -23.09
N LYS A 661 24.52 -33.23 -24.41
CA LYS A 661 23.38 -33.62 -25.25
C LYS A 661 23.67 -34.99 -25.85
N LYS A 662 22.87 -36.00 -25.50
CA LYS A 662 23.05 -37.40 -25.95
C LYS A 662 21.70 -38.09 -26.11
N SER A 663 21.68 -39.24 -26.78
CA SER A 663 20.47 -40.05 -26.85
C SER A 663 20.17 -40.67 -25.49
N PHE A 664 18.88 -40.90 -25.21
CA PHE A 664 18.45 -41.47 -23.94
C PHE A 664 19.08 -42.85 -23.70
N SER A 665 19.24 -43.67 -24.75
CA SER A 665 19.91 -44.97 -24.62
C SER A 665 21.35 -44.84 -24.15
N VAL A 666 22.13 -43.93 -24.74
CA VAL A 666 23.54 -43.73 -24.34
C VAL A 666 23.63 -43.26 -22.90
N PHE A 667 22.78 -42.28 -22.52
CA PHE A 667 22.70 -41.82 -21.13
C PHE A 667 22.36 -42.95 -20.15
N ALA A 668 21.34 -43.74 -20.46
CA ALA A 668 20.90 -44.84 -19.60
C ALA A 668 21.99 -45.92 -19.45
N ASP A 669 22.66 -46.30 -20.53
CA ASP A 669 23.73 -47.30 -20.50
C ASP A 669 24.95 -46.80 -19.71
N GLU A 670 25.32 -45.53 -19.85
CA GLU A 670 26.40 -44.92 -19.07
C GLU A 670 26.06 -44.84 -17.57
N VAL A 671 24.82 -44.49 -17.22
CA VAL A 671 24.35 -44.48 -15.82
C VAL A 671 24.33 -45.90 -15.25
N ALA A 672 23.89 -46.90 -16.00
CA ALA A 672 23.95 -48.30 -15.58
C ALA A 672 25.39 -48.77 -15.30
N GLN A 673 26.38 -48.19 -16.00
CA GLN A 673 27.82 -48.43 -15.78
C GLN A 673 28.42 -47.60 -14.63
N GLY A 674 27.60 -46.84 -13.88
CA GLY A 674 28.03 -46.04 -12.73
C GLY A 674 28.50 -44.64 -13.10
N SER A 675 28.20 -44.13 -14.29
CA SER A 675 28.53 -42.76 -14.67
C SER A 675 27.77 -41.74 -13.80
N ARG A 676 28.50 -40.73 -13.32
CA ARG A 676 27.97 -39.62 -12.52
C ARG A 676 27.23 -38.62 -13.40
N GLN A 677 25.98 -38.95 -13.72
CA GLN A 677 25.14 -38.13 -14.59
C GLN A 677 23.76 -37.90 -13.98
N TYR A 678 23.17 -36.76 -14.32
CA TYR A 678 21.88 -36.34 -13.81
C TYR A 678 21.00 -35.71 -14.90
N LEU A 679 19.84 -36.31 -15.12
CA LEU A 679 18.79 -35.81 -15.99
C LEU A 679 17.73 -35.08 -15.16
N ARG A 680 17.44 -33.85 -15.56
CA ARG A 680 16.21 -33.12 -15.23
C ARG A 680 15.50 -32.87 -16.55
N SER A 681 14.32 -33.44 -16.75
CA SER A 681 13.58 -33.19 -17.99
C SER A 681 13.21 -31.72 -18.16
N LEU A 682 13.07 -31.31 -19.41
CA LEU A 682 12.58 -30.00 -19.84
C LEU A 682 11.37 -30.22 -20.75
N ALA A 683 10.60 -29.16 -20.99
CA ALA A 683 9.53 -29.19 -21.97
C ALA A 683 10.05 -29.66 -23.34
N SER A 684 9.31 -30.57 -23.95
CA SER A 684 9.62 -31.14 -25.26
C SER A 684 9.51 -30.08 -26.36
N GLU A 685 8.59 -29.13 -26.21
CA GLU A 685 8.43 -27.96 -27.08
C GLU A 685 8.80 -26.68 -26.32
N ASN A 686 9.60 -25.83 -26.95
CA ASN A 686 9.98 -24.51 -26.43
C ASN A 686 10.42 -24.51 -24.94
N PRO A 687 11.47 -25.25 -24.54
CA PRO A 687 11.91 -25.38 -23.13
C PRO A 687 12.38 -24.08 -22.46
N ALA A 688 12.57 -23.01 -23.24
CA ALA A 688 12.85 -21.67 -22.71
C ALA A 688 11.58 -20.86 -22.38
N GLU A 689 10.41 -21.33 -22.83
CA GLU A 689 9.14 -20.61 -22.74
C GLU A 689 8.07 -21.36 -21.97
N GLN A 690 8.16 -22.69 -21.90
CA GLN A 690 7.19 -23.55 -21.23
C GLN A 690 7.81 -24.34 -20.07
N PRO A 691 7.11 -24.48 -18.94
CA PRO A 691 7.51 -25.41 -17.90
C PRO A 691 7.42 -26.85 -18.43
N ALA A 692 8.25 -27.74 -17.89
CA ALA A 692 8.14 -29.17 -18.21
C ALA A 692 6.80 -29.72 -17.69
N ASP A 693 6.19 -30.60 -18.46
CA ASP A 693 4.98 -31.32 -18.08
C ASP A 693 5.16 -32.79 -18.46
N PHE A 694 5.45 -33.63 -17.46
CA PHE A 694 5.66 -35.07 -17.59
C PHE A 694 4.58 -35.77 -18.44
N TRP A 695 3.31 -35.42 -18.27
CA TRP A 695 2.21 -36.09 -18.99
C TRP A 695 2.14 -35.69 -20.47
N VAL A 696 2.70 -34.53 -20.82
CA VAL A 696 2.80 -34.04 -22.20
C VAL A 696 4.13 -34.44 -22.85
N ASP A 697 5.21 -34.40 -22.08
CA ASP A 697 6.59 -34.59 -22.56
C ASP A 697 6.99 -36.06 -22.70
N TYR A 698 6.34 -36.93 -21.93
CA TYR A 698 6.53 -38.39 -21.91
C TYR A 698 5.18 -39.14 -21.86
N PRO A 699 4.29 -38.94 -22.84
CA PRO A 699 2.96 -39.57 -22.87
C PRO A 699 3.02 -41.11 -22.85
N GLU A 700 4.10 -41.70 -23.36
CA GLU A 700 4.39 -43.13 -23.34
C GLU A 700 4.62 -43.70 -21.92
N LEU A 701 4.99 -42.86 -20.95
CA LEU A 701 5.17 -43.23 -19.54
C LEU A 701 3.96 -42.84 -18.68
N ALA A 702 3.13 -41.91 -19.18
CA ALA A 702 2.04 -41.31 -18.44
C ALA A 702 0.99 -42.33 -17.95
N SER A 703 0.81 -43.46 -18.64
CA SER A 703 -0.12 -44.52 -18.22
C SER A 703 0.35 -45.28 -16.98
N ASP A 704 1.64 -45.27 -16.67
CA ASP A 704 2.21 -46.06 -15.58
C ASP A 704 2.29 -45.29 -14.26
N PHE A 705 2.20 -43.96 -14.33
CA PHE A 705 2.39 -43.04 -13.22
C PHE A 705 1.13 -42.22 -12.94
N ALA A 706 0.65 -42.29 -11.70
CA ALA A 706 -0.44 -41.45 -11.21
C ALA A 706 -0.07 -40.85 -9.86
N LEU A 707 -0.44 -39.58 -9.64
CA LEU A 707 -0.48 -39.03 -8.30
C LEU A 707 -1.68 -39.61 -7.55
N PRO A 708 -1.54 -39.95 -6.25
CA PRO A 708 -2.66 -40.41 -5.44
C PRO A 708 -3.78 -39.37 -5.38
N PRO A 709 -5.07 -39.76 -5.29
CA PRO A 709 -6.20 -38.84 -5.18
C PRO A 709 -6.11 -37.86 -4.01
N GLU A 710 -5.35 -38.19 -2.96
CA GLU A 710 -5.07 -37.34 -1.82
C GLU A 710 -4.23 -36.10 -2.19
N LEU A 711 -3.60 -36.08 -3.36
CA LEU A 711 -2.80 -34.97 -3.87
C LEU A 711 -3.52 -34.17 -4.97
N GLU A 712 -4.85 -34.19 -5.00
CA GLU A 712 -5.66 -33.48 -6.00
C GLU A 712 -5.29 -31.98 -6.11
N ILE A 713 -5.01 -31.32 -4.97
CA ILE A 713 -4.58 -29.92 -4.94
C ILE A 713 -3.28 -29.68 -5.69
N VAL A 714 -2.35 -30.63 -5.65
CA VAL A 714 -1.08 -30.56 -6.38
C VAL A 714 -1.35 -30.56 -7.88
N ARG A 715 -2.28 -31.39 -8.34
CA ARG A 715 -2.68 -31.47 -9.75
C ARG A 715 -3.40 -30.19 -10.20
N GLN A 716 -4.32 -29.67 -9.40
CA GLN A 716 -5.10 -28.47 -9.73
C GLN A 716 -4.24 -27.22 -9.81
N ASN A 717 -3.20 -27.11 -8.97
CA ASN A 717 -2.32 -25.95 -8.91
C ASN A 717 -0.94 -26.21 -9.57
N MET A 718 -0.84 -27.25 -10.40
CA MET A 718 0.42 -27.65 -11.01
C MET A 718 1.02 -26.51 -11.83
N HIS A 719 2.33 -26.29 -11.61
CA HIS A 719 3.15 -25.41 -12.43
C HIS A 719 4.04 -26.17 -13.40
N SER A 720 4.71 -27.24 -12.92
CA SER A 720 5.62 -28.07 -13.73
C SER A 720 5.72 -29.47 -13.15
N SER A 721 5.89 -30.48 -14.00
CA SER A 721 6.19 -31.86 -13.59
C SER A 721 7.42 -32.39 -14.33
N VAL A 722 8.36 -32.99 -13.60
CA VAL A 722 9.73 -33.22 -14.07
C VAL A 722 10.15 -34.66 -13.82
N LEU A 723 10.56 -35.37 -14.87
CA LEU A 723 11.26 -36.65 -14.76
C LEU A 723 12.72 -36.40 -14.34
N ARG A 724 13.16 -37.09 -13.29
CA ARG A 724 14.55 -37.11 -12.84
C ARG A 724 15.11 -38.52 -12.97
N VAL A 725 16.27 -38.65 -13.57
CA VAL A 725 17.04 -39.89 -13.63
C VAL A 725 18.48 -39.57 -13.24
N SER A 726 19.05 -40.29 -12.29
CA SER A 726 20.40 -40.03 -11.81
C SER A 726 21.22 -41.30 -11.65
N GLY A 727 22.52 -41.21 -12.00
CA GLY A 727 23.55 -42.13 -11.53
C GLY A 727 24.03 -41.80 -10.11
N PRO A 728 25.22 -42.28 -9.68
CA PRO A 728 25.76 -42.07 -8.33
C PRO A 728 26.34 -40.64 -8.15
N VAL A 729 25.48 -39.62 -8.25
CA VAL A 729 25.81 -38.20 -8.16
C VAL A 729 24.82 -37.44 -7.29
N ASN A 730 25.34 -36.57 -6.43
CA ASN A 730 24.56 -35.73 -5.52
C ASN A 730 24.13 -34.43 -6.20
N MET A 731 22.89 -34.04 -5.98
CA MET A 731 22.39 -32.71 -6.28
C MET A 731 22.84 -31.71 -5.22
N TRP A 732 23.26 -30.53 -5.65
CA TRP A 732 23.63 -29.42 -4.77
C TRP A 732 22.45 -28.97 -3.90
N LEU A 733 22.77 -28.32 -2.78
CA LEU A 733 21.79 -27.67 -1.92
C LEU A 733 21.15 -26.49 -2.67
N HIS A 734 19.83 -26.49 -2.75
CA HIS A 734 19.05 -25.40 -3.36
C HIS A 734 17.69 -25.25 -2.70
N TYR A 735 17.01 -24.14 -2.96
CA TYR A 735 15.57 -24.02 -2.70
C TYR A 735 14.82 -23.76 -4.00
N ASP A 736 13.53 -24.10 -3.98
CA ASP A 736 12.58 -23.71 -5.01
C ASP A 736 11.55 -22.76 -4.38
N VAL A 737 11.01 -21.84 -5.18
CA VAL A 737 10.04 -20.83 -4.70
C VAL A 737 8.64 -21.41 -4.58
N MET A 738 8.36 -22.47 -5.33
CA MET A 738 7.09 -23.19 -5.30
C MET A 738 7.17 -24.42 -4.38
N ALA A 739 6.00 -24.84 -3.89
CA ALA A 739 5.85 -26.12 -3.22
C ALA A 739 6.10 -27.28 -4.21
N ASN A 740 6.56 -28.42 -3.69
CA ASN A 740 6.97 -29.56 -4.50
C ASN A 740 6.58 -30.89 -3.85
N VAL A 741 6.15 -31.86 -4.66
CA VAL A 741 6.11 -33.27 -4.26
C VAL A 741 7.10 -34.08 -5.10
N LEU A 742 7.99 -34.80 -4.43
CA LEU A 742 8.98 -35.69 -5.05
C LEU A 742 8.53 -37.14 -4.88
N CYS A 743 8.08 -37.75 -5.97
CA CYS A 743 7.64 -39.15 -6.02
C CYS A 743 8.83 -40.04 -6.39
N GLN A 744 9.29 -40.87 -5.45
CA GLN A 744 10.41 -41.79 -5.67
C GLN A 744 9.91 -43.08 -6.32
N ILE A 745 10.44 -43.43 -7.49
CA ILE A 745 9.91 -44.54 -8.31
C ILE A 745 10.85 -45.74 -8.34
N CYS A 746 12.13 -45.50 -8.60
CA CYS A 746 13.16 -46.54 -8.63
C CYS A 746 14.40 -46.10 -7.85
N GLY A 747 15.00 -47.07 -7.14
CA GLY A 747 16.12 -46.84 -6.22
C GLY A 747 15.71 -46.06 -4.98
N THR A 748 16.66 -45.90 -4.07
CA THR A 748 16.52 -45.18 -2.81
C THR A 748 17.25 -43.84 -2.88
N LYS A 749 16.66 -42.82 -2.26
CA LYS A 749 17.19 -41.45 -2.30
C LYS A 749 17.21 -40.84 -0.91
N ARG A 750 18.39 -40.41 -0.48
CA ARG A 750 18.59 -39.65 0.75
C ARG A 750 18.44 -38.17 0.47
N LEU A 751 17.65 -37.47 1.27
CA LEU A 751 17.51 -36.01 1.21
C LEU A 751 17.86 -35.39 2.55
N ILE A 752 18.61 -34.28 2.48
CA ILE A 752 18.84 -33.39 3.63
C ILE A 752 18.14 -32.07 3.31
N LEU A 753 17.29 -31.62 4.23
CA LEU A 753 16.49 -30.41 4.11
C LEU A 753 16.79 -29.45 5.27
N TYR A 754 16.65 -28.16 5.03
CA TYR A 754 16.76 -27.12 6.04
C TYR A 754 15.54 -26.20 5.99
N PRO A 755 15.03 -25.74 7.14
CA PRO A 755 13.94 -24.79 7.17
C PRO A 755 14.37 -23.44 6.57
N PRO A 756 13.43 -22.64 6.03
CA PRO A 756 13.73 -21.31 5.48
C PRO A 756 14.43 -20.37 6.47
N SER A 757 14.24 -20.56 7.78
CA SER A 757 14.92 -19.81 8.85
C SER A 757 16.45 -19.93 8.81
N ASP A 758 16.97 -21.02 8.24
CA ASP A 758 18.41 -21.31 8.20
C ASP A 758 19.10 -20.68 6.98
N VAL A 759 18.37 -19.97 6.11
CA VAL A 759 18.91 -19.40 4.86
C VAL A 759 20.18 -18.56 5.06
N SER A 760 20.29 -17.86 6.20
CA SER A 760 21.46 -17.03 6.53
C SER A 760 22.71 -17.86 6.91
N LEU A 761 22.53 -19.12 7.31
CA LEU A 761 23.59 -20.05 7.70
C LEU A 761 24.13 -20.84 6.49
N LEU A 762 23.34 -20.93 5.42
CA LEU A 762 23.58 -21.84 4.30
C LEU A 762 24.29 -21.19 3.10
N SER A 763 24.85 -19.99 3.28
CA SER A 763 25.72 -19.32 2.30
C SER A 763 25.15 -19.25 0.87
N ILE A 764 23.91 -18.78 0.74
CA ILE A 764 23.29 -18.54 -0.57
C ILE A 764 23.59 -17.11 -1.03
N PRO A 765 24.26 -16.93 -2.18
CA PRO A 765 24.48 -15.61 -2.76
C PRO A 765 23.15 -14.92 -3.11
N PRO A 766 23.04 -13.59 -2.89
CA PRO A 766 21.84 -12.84 -3.23
C PRO A 766 21.43 -13.02 -4.71
N GLY A 767 20.16 -13.33 -4.93
CA GLY A 767 19.61 -13.54 -6.29
C GLY A 767 19.96 -14.88 -6.93
N THR A 768 20.44 -15.83 -6.14
CA THR A 768 20.64 -17.23 -6.56
C THR A 768 19.85 -18.14 -5.63
N SER A 769 19.53 -19.35 -6.08
CA SER A 769 18.78 -20.33 -5.28
C SER A 769 19.62 -21.51 -4.81
N SER A 770 20.95 -21.49 -5.00
CA SER A 770 21.83 -22.63 -4.77
C SER A 770 23.01 -22.28 -3.88
N SER A 771 23.47 -23.24 -3.09
CA SER A 771 24.63 -23.14 -2.20
C SER A 771 25.73 -24.12 -2.64
N SER A 772 26.99 -23.74 -2.40
CA SER A 772 28.17 -24.61 -2.58
C SER A 772 28.44 -25.54 -1.39
N ILE A 773 27.62 -25.47 -0.35
CA ILE A 773 27.77 -26.32 0.84
C ILE A 773 27.47 -27.77 0.48
N CYS A 774 28.40 -28.67 0.81
CA CYS A 774 28.23 -30.11 0.66
C CYS A 774 27.50 -30.69 1.89
N CYS A 775 26.18 -30.81 1.82
CA CYS A 775 25.37 -31.30 2.95
C CYS A 775 25.66 -32.76 3.37
N PHE A 776 26.31 -33.53 2.49
CA PHE A 776 26.60 -34.95 2.70
C PHE A 776 28.02 -35.20 3.20
N ASP A 777 28.80 -34.15 3.43
CA ASP A 777 30.14 -34.25 4.01
C ASP A 777 30.04 -34.69 5.49
N PRO A 778 30.68 -35.80 5.90
CA PRO A 778 30.68 -36.24 7.30
C PRO A 778 31.33 -35.21 8.25
N ASP A 779 32.21 -34.34 7.75
CA ASP A 779 32.89 -33.31 8.54
C ASP A 779 32.11 -31.98 8.57
N LEU A 780 30.91 -31.92 7.97
CA LEU A 780 30.08 -30.71 7.90
C LEU A 780 29.76 -30.12 9.29
N ALA A 781 29.62 -30.98 10.31
CA ALA A 781 29.37 -30.59 11.69
C ALA A 781 30.53 -29.78 12.32
N GLN A 782 31.72 -29.81 11.71
CA GLN A 782 32.89 -29.03 12.15
C GLN A 782 32.88 -27.60 11.57
N ASN A 783 31.97 -27.28 10.64
CA ASN A 783 31.84 -25.93 10.10
C ASN A 783 31.14 -25.01 11.13
N PRO A 784 31.82 -23.96 11.64
CA PRO A 784 31.26 -23.09 12.68
C PRO A 784 29.96 -22.38 12.26
N SER A 785 29.77 -22.08 10.97
CA SER A 785 28.55 -21.41 10.49
C SER A 785 27.34 -22.34 10.40
N LEU A 786 27.56 -23.67 10.40
CA LEU A 786 26.53 -24.69 10.29
C LEU A 786 26.24 -25.41 11.61
N ALA A 787 27.01 -25.14 12.65
CA ALA A 787 26.78 -25.67 13.99
C ALA A 787 25.38 -25.32 14.55
N SER A 788 24.79 -24.22 14.08
CA SER A 788 23.46 -23.76 14.48
C SER A 788 22.36 -24.07 13.45
N ALA A 789 22.67 -24.82 12.38
CA ALA A 789 21.68 -25.21 11.39
C ALA A 789 20.83 -26.40 11.90
N HIS A 790 19.62 -26.53 11.37
CA HIS A 790 18.60 -27.49 11.76
C HIS A 790 18.31 -28.47 10.61
N PRO A 791 19.23 -29.41 10.30
CA PRO A 791 19.04 -30.35 9.21
C PRO A 791 17.92 -31.37 9.52
N PHE A 792 17.05 -31.55 8.55
CA PHE A 792 16.05 -32.61 8.48
C PHE A 792 16.48 -33.66 7.46
N GLU A 793 16.22 -34.93 7.73
CA GLU A 793 16.62 -36.02 6.84
C GLU A 793 15.43 -36.93 6.48
N ALA A 794 15.35 -37.29 5.20
CA ALA A 794 14.45 -38.32 4.70
C ALA A 794 15.23 -39.35 3.86
N LEU A 795 14.93 -40.63 4.05
CA LEU A 795 15.29 -41.69 3.12
C LEU A 795 14.01 -42.15 2.41
N LEU A 796 13.96 -41.90 1.10
CA LEU A 796 12.82 -42.27 0.25
C LEU A 796 13.06 -43.63 -0.38
N GLU A 797 12.10 -44.53 -0.18
CA GLU A 797 12.01 -45.82 -0.86
C GLU A 797 11.13 -45.73 -2.11
N PRO A 798 11.21 -46.69 -3.05
CA PRO A 798 10.25 -46.79 -4.14
C PRO A 798 8.80 -46.78 -3.64
N GLY A 799 8.00 -45.83 -4.12
CA GLY A 799 6.62 -45.61 -3.68
C GLY A 799 6.43 -44.50 -2.64
N ASP A 800 7.49 -43.97 -2.03
CA ASP A 800 7.40 -42.82 -1.12
C ASP A 800 7.23 -41.50 -1.91
N ILE A 801 6.44 -40.57 -1.36
CA ILE A 801 6.31 -39.20 -1.86
C ILE A 801 6.77 -38.22 -0.78
N LEU A 802 7.77 -37.41 -1.07
CA LEU A 802 8.20 -36.34 -0.16
C LEU A 802 7.52 -35.02 -0.52
N PHE A 803 6.74 -34.46 0.40
CA PHE A 803 6.31 -33.07 0.30
C PHE A 803 7.42 -32.14 0.79
N ILE A 804 7.79 -31.17 -0.04
CA ILE A 804 8.76 -30.12 0.24
C ILE A 804 8.00 -28.78 0.17
N PRO A 805 7.80 -28.10 1.32
CA PRO A 805 7.15 -26.79 1.32
C PRO A 805 8.02 -25.74 0.61
N PRO A 806 7.44 -24.60 0.18
CA PRO A 806 8.20 -23.55 -0.47
C PRO A 806 9.38 -23.08 0.36
N LEU A 807 10.46 -22.70 -0.30
CA LEU A 807 11.68 -22.13 0.29
C LEU A 807 12.46 -23.08 1.21
N TRP A 808 12.01 -24.33 1.41
CA TRP A 808 12.80 -25.34 2.10
C TRP A 808 14.01 -25.72 1.26
N LEU A 809 15.19 -25.49 1.83
CA LEU A 809 16.44 -25.83 1.17
C LEU A 809 16.62 -27.32 1.21
N HIS A 810 17.04 -27.94 0.12
CA HIS A 810 17.20 -29.37 0.04
C HIS A 810 18.33 -29.79 -0.90
N ALA A 811 18.99 -30.89 -0.53
CA ALA A 811 19.99 -31.59 -1.32
C ALA A 811 19.62 -33.06 -1.39
N ALA A 812 19.94 -33.73 -2.50
CA ALA A 812 19.58 -35.13 -2.72
C ALA A 812 20.80 -35.96 -3.10
N SER A 813 20.91 -37.15 -2.51
CA SER A 813 21.94 -38.14 -2.79
C SER A 813 21.27 -39.48 -3.11
N PRO A 814 21.49 -40.07 -4.29
CA PRO A 814 21.03 -41.42 -4.57
C PRO A 814 21.90 -42.42 -3.80
N ASN A 815 21.25 -43.35 -3.09
CA ASN A 815 21.96 -44.41 -2.36
C ASN A 815 22.27 -45.62 -3.26
N ASP A 816 21.46 -45.81 -4.30
CA ASP A 816 21.67 -46.83 -5.33
C ASP A 816 22.39 -46.24 -6.54
N ASN A 817 22.96 -47.12 -7.38
CA ASN A 817 23.62 -46.71 -8.63
C ASN A 817 22.67 -45.98 -9.60
N VAL A 818 21.36 -46.22 -9.49
CA VAL A 818 20.34 -45.63 -10.35
C VAL A 818 19.18 -45.17 -9.49
N SER A 819 18.74 -43.92 -9.69
CA SER A 819 17.50 -43.43 -9.10
C SER A 819 16.61 -42.76 -10.15
N VAL A 820 15.31 -43.07 -10.11
CA VAL A 820 14.28 -42.46 -10.94
C VAL A 820 13.18 -41.88 -10.05
N SER A 821 12.78 -40.64 -10.32
CA SER A 821 11.69 -39.97 -9.62
C SER A 821 10.95 -39.00 -10.52
N VAL A 822 9.71 -38.68 -10.16
CA VAL A 822 8.94 -37.59 -10.78
C VAL A 822 8.64 -36.52 -9.73
N ASN A 823 8.97 -35.27 -10.05
CA ASN A 823 8.66 -34.11 -9.22
C ASN A 823 7.42 -33.41 -9.77
N VAL A 824 6.57 -32.87 -8.91
CA VAL A 824 5.49 -31.98 -9.32
C VAL A 824 5.54 -30.70 -8.48
N PHE A 825 5.87 -29.60 -9.15
CA PHE A 825 5.85 -28.24 -8.59
C PHE A 825 4.47 -27.65 -8.75
N PHE A 826 3.98 -26.98 -7.71
CA PHE A 826 2.65 -26.39 -7.70
C PHE A 826 2.63 -25.07 -6.92
N ARG A 827 1.68 -24.21 -7.30
CA ARG A 827 1.50 -22.90 -6.65
C ARG A 827 0.73 -23.08 -5.35
N ASP A 828 1.19 -22.41 -4.30
CA ASP A 828 0.58 -22.41 -2.97
C ASP A 828 0.29 -20.99 -2.44
N LEU A 829 0.64 -19.97 -3.22
CA LEU A 829 0.25 -18.57 -3.00
C LEU A 829 -0.85 -18.16 -3.98
N GLU A 830 -1.92 -17.55 -3.47
CA GLU A 830 -2.98 -16.94 -4.30
C GLU A 830 -2.46 -15.76 -5.11
N SER A 831 -1.52 -15.00 -4.55
CA SER A 831 -0.87 -13.85 -5.19
C SER A 831 0.55 -13.63 -4.64
N GLY A 832 1.38 -12.86 -5.37
CA GLY A 832 2.72 -12.45 -4.92
C GLY A 832 3.91 -13.08 -5.66
N TYR A 833 3.69 -14.08 -6.53
CA TYR A 833 4.72 -14.52 -7.47
C TYR A 833 5.12 -13.39 -8.43
N ALA A 834 6.39 -13.33 -8.82
CA ALA A 834 6.87 -12.29 -9.72
C ALA A 834 6.23 -12.41 -11.12
N PRO A 835 5.78 -11.30 -11.73
CA PRO A 835 5.18 -11.32 -13.05
C PRO A 835 6.23 -11.62 -14.13
N GLY A 836 5.86 -12.41 -15.13
CA GLY A 836 6.71 -12.78 -16.26
C GLY A 836 6.96 -14.28 -16.34
N ARG A 837 7.91 -14.67 -17.19
CA ARG A 837 8.22 -16.08 -17.43
C ARG A 837 9.02 -16.66 -16.26
N ASP A 838 8.50 -17.75 -15.71
CA ASP A 838 9.22 -18.67 -14.83
C ASP A 838 8.87 -20.07 -15.30
N VAL A 839 9.84 -20.76 -15.91
CA VAL A 839 9.66 -22.13 -16.44
C VAL A 839 10.26 -23.18 -15.50
N TYR A 840 10.98 -22.74 -14.46
CA TYR A 840 11.68 -23.62 -13.53
C TYR A 840 10.98 -23.66 -12.16
N GLY A 841 10.22 -22.63 -11.77
CA GLY A 841 9.60 -22.48 -10.46
C GLY A 841 10.52 -21.83 -9.41
N ASN A 842 11.61 -21.20 -9.86
CA ASN A 842 12.72 -20.74 -9.00
C ASN A 842 12.89 -19.22 -9.01
N ARG A 843 12.00 -18.50 -9.69
CA ARG A 843 12.05 -17.04 -9.68
C ARG A 843 11.52 -16.52 -8.36
N ASP A 844 12.32 -15.70 -7.70
CA ASP A 844 11.97 -15.10 -6.42
C ASP A 844 10.62 -14.36 -6.48
N ILE A 845 9.91 -14.32 -5.36
CA ILE A 845 8.63 -13.62 -5.25
C ILE A 845 8.78 -12.12 -5.56
N GLN A 846 7.68 -11.51 -6.02
CA GLN A 846 7.66 -10.11 -6.50
C GLN A 846 8.22 -9.13 -5.46
N ALA A 847 7.88 -9.34 -4.19
CA ALA A 847 8.32 -8.50 -3.08
C ALA A 847 9.85 -8.49 -2.94
N TYR A 848 10.50 -9.65 -3.08
CA TYR A 848 11.95 -9.76 -2.97
C TYR A 848 12.66 -9.14 -4.19
N GLU A 849 12.17 -9.38 -5.42
CA GLU A 849 12.73 -8.74 -6.62
C GLU A 849 12.66 -7.21 -6.55
N LYS A 850 11.54 -6.67 -6.06
CA LYS A 850 11.40 -5.23 -5.82
C LYS A 850 12.37 -4.76 -4.74
N GLY A 851 12.44 -5.47 -3.61
CA GLY A 851 13.35 -5.17 -2.52
C GLY A 851 14.81 -5.09 -2.95
N ARG A 852 15.27 -6.00 -3.83
CA ARG A 852 16.64 -5.94 -4.39
C ARG A 852 16.89 -4.66 -5.19
N LYS A 853 15.93 -4.23 -6.02
CA LYS A 853 16.04 -2.96 -6.77
C LYS A 853 16.06 -1.76 -5.82
N ASP A 854 15.32 -1.83 -4.73
CA ASP A 854 15.30 -0.75 -3.73
C ASP A 854 16.60 -0.71 -2.91
N ILE A 855 17.22 -1.86 -2.60
CA ILE A 855 18.58 -1.93 -2.02
C ILE A 855 19.58 -1.20 -2.92
N GLU A 856 19.55 -1.41 -4.24
CA GLU A 856 20.45 -0.70 -5.17
C GLU A 856 20.24 0.82 -5.14
N LYS A 857 18.99 1.29 -5.04
CA LYS A 857 18.69 2.73 -4.93
C LYS A 857 19.19 3.30 -3.60
N ILE A 858 18.98 2.57 -2.50
CA ILE A 858 19.45 2.94 -1.18
C ILE A 858 20.97 3.05 -1.21
N THR A 859 21.70 2.03 -1.67
CA THR A 859 23.17 2.05 -1.73
C THR A 859 23.68 3.20 -2.59
N LYS A 860 23.09 3.45 -3.76
CA LYS A 860 23.47 4.58 -4.65
C LYS A 860 23.31 5.95 -3.99
N SER A 861 22.36 6.09 -3.06
CA SER A 861 22.16 7.35 -2.34
C SER A 861 23.33 7.70 -1.42
N PHE A 862 24.16 6.72 -1.02
CA PHE A 862 25.34 6.91 -0.18
C PHE A 862 26.64 7.09 -0.99
N ASP A 863 26.63 6.92 -2.33
CA ASP A 863 27.84 6.98 -3.17
C ASP A 863 28.58 8.33 -3.11
N ARG A 864 27.88 9.41 -2.73
CA ARG A 864 28.45 10.76 -2.61
C ARG A 864 29.04 11.06 -1.23
N LEU A 865 28.93 10.14 -0.27
CA LEU A 865 29.46 10.30 1.07
C LEU A 865 30.85 9.64 1.20
N PRO A 866 31.65 10.05 2.21
CA PRO A 866 32.82 9.29 2.62
C PRO A 866 32.48 7.81 2.87
N ARG A 867 33.37 6.90 2.45
CA ARG A 867 33.12 5.45 2.46
C ARG A 867 32.81 4.89 3.84
N ASP A 868 33.48 5.40 4.87
CA ASP A 868 33.27 5.05 6.27
C ASP A 868 31.88 5.47 6.76
N MET A 869 31.42 6.68 6.41
CA MET A 869 30.07 7.15 6.73
C MET A 869 29.00 6.34 5.99
N GLY A 870 29.19 6.12 4.68
CA GLY A 870 28.27 5.30 3.87
C GLY A 870 28.14 3.89 4.45
N ARG A 871 29.28 3.26 4.79
CA ARG A 871 29.30 1.96 5.45
C ARG A 871 28.56 1.97 6.78
N PHE A 872 28.86 2.93 7.67
CA PHE A 872 28.22 3.03 8.99
C PHE A 872 26.69 3.07 8.89
N TYR A 873 26.14 3.91 8.01
CA TYR A 873 24.69 4.03 7.86
C TYR A 873 24.06 2.84 7.14
N LEU A 874 24.76 2.23 6.17
CA LEU A 874 24.30 1.00 5.53
C LEU A 874 24.26 -0.18 6.51
N GLU A 875 25.25 -0.29 7.42
CA GLU A 875 25.23 -1.29 8.49
C GLU A 875 24.04 -1.06 9.44
N ARG A 876 23.73 0.19 9.80
CA ARG A 876 22.53 0.52 10.60
C ARG A 876 21.23 0.15 9.90
N LEU A 877 21.10 0.45 8.61
CA LEU A 877 19.93 0.06 7.82
C LEU A 877 19.80 -1.46 7.72
N ALA A 878 20.92 -2.18 7.61
CA ALA A 878 20.91 -3.64 7.61
C ALA A 878 20.42 -4.21 8.95
N ASP A 879 20.80 -3.60 10.08
CA ASP A 879 20.34 -4.02 11.40
C ASP A 879 18.85 -3.73 11.62
N GLU A 880 18.34 -2.58 11.16
CA GLU A 880 16.89 -2.29 11.17
C GLU A 880 16.10 -3.29 10.31
N LEU A 881 16.64 -3.68 9.15
CA LEU A 881 16.03 -4.71 8.30
C LEU A 881 16.03 -6.08 8.98
N LYS A 882 17.13 -6.44 9.67
CA LYS A 882 17.19 -7.69 10.45
C LYS A 882 16.17 -7.69 11.58
N GLU A 883 16.04 -6.60 12.33
CA GLU A 883 15.06 -6.48 13.42
C GLU A 883 13.63 -6.65 12.88
N LYS A 884 13.31 -6.01 11.75
CA LYS A 884 11.99 -6.17 11.10
C LYS A 884 11.77 -7.57 10.56
N ALA A 885 12.83 -8.26 10.10
CA ALA A 885 12.72 -9.64 9.63
C ALA A 885 12.34 -10.61 10.75
N LEU A 886 12.75 -10.34 12.00
CA LEU A 886 12.36 -11.16 13.17
C LEU A 886 10.85 -11.17 13.41
N HIS A 887 10.11 -10.16 12.94
CA HIS A 887 8.64 -10.14 13.03
C HIS A 887 7.97 -11.25 12.19
N TYR A 888 8.69 -11.81 11.21
CA TYR A 888 8.22 -12.88 10.33
C TYR A 888 8.76 -14.26 10.72
N GLY A 889 9.57 -14.36 11.77
CA GLY A 889 10.04 -15.65 12.31
C GLY A 889 8.94 -16.35 13.11
N LEU A 890 8.66 -17.61 12.78
CA LEU A 890 7.80 -18.51 13.57
C LEU A 890 8.52 -19.06 14.79
#